data_AF-A0A2M4BCT4-F1
#
_entry.id   AF-A0A2M4BCT4-F1
#
_cell.length_a   1.000
_cell.length_b   1.000
_cell.length_c   1.000
_cell.angle_alpha   90.00
_cell.angle_beta   90.00
_cell.angle_gamma   90.00
#
_symmetry.space_group_name_H-M   'P 1'
#
loop_
_entity.id
_entity.type
_entity.pdbx_description
1 polymer ?
#
loop_
_entity_poly.entity_id
_entity_poly.type
_entity_poly.pdbx_seq_one_letter_code
_entity_poly.pdbx_strand_id
1 'polypeptide(L)'
;MKLFLLAIAIHVIFLLSIFYIHFQSPIIQGLPVGRENDRPPADRLVLFVGDGLRAESFLKHNLSRTKYLRKILLTSGVFGISNTRVPTESRPGHAALLAGVHEDPSAVFKGWKENPVEFDSVLNRSSVSWCWGSPDIVNMFSRGATDGRVHTDAYAASDELFTQSANTSLLDIWVFDRVRRFLSDTVTSQEALARKKVIFFLHLLGLDTAGHVYKPNSLLFAENLITVDKGIESIVALMERSTGYDGRTAYIFTSDHGMTDKGSHGSGDTFETETPFVAWGAGIGHWNGTTQKTTDESNFLQLDGHNIPVAQFSQADVTPFMSAVLGIAVPKNNLGILPRQLLNVSEEYATWAMWNNAEQLLQQYYYWQKEAEQKMFQSLATTKQKNFKIMIENFVGQIENLTEEGKYIQAQKLCDMLMSLTLEAIRYFQTYYQSELLFALTMMMLGWILMLTKQTFAVGSQTNPESPSNNTSRAAGYVLSGLVGFLVLSLNIAQKTPSLAIFYFLVPVAVWGYIIIQWREYKSLFTLQCISYGLVFIIFAEALVFSFMEPRLLGILLFVHCCVVTVGMKNVENDETNVVRLVRIRWICGSLLLIAFPLIPKVGRIDSNVYLLIISIIAWTVANMIIIRNLILPKFVTRASLMVHLLNAVNMLYIIHVIESNHSIPVRNRALCWIFSVLGLLMPLFSRSTIADRTLSLISGLSIPYTMLSLSYEPLFLLSFCLTLYGWLEAECLITHGTLKFHSTRFNSSQKHALSIGVQQTRQTWAFILLLLTSFFGTGNLATVSSFDPNWVRCFVASFSPFTMMALIMLKLLIPVVLVVCTLRAVVIVTSVPKNKLFTLTLILCDVMCLNFFFLVRNEGSWLDIGTSISHFVIMQCTTIVVMMLYEFSRLITEWSFVEANTQLEGLPVSNKVRIE
;
A
#
# COMPACT_ATOMS: atom_id res chain seq x y z
N MET A 1 27.69 -10.95 -16.81
CA MET A 1 27.10 -12.04 -15.99
C MET A 1 27.36 -11.85 -14.49
N LYS A 2 28.62 -11.81 -14.01
CA LYS A 2 28.93 -11.65 -12.57
C LYS A 2 28.27 -10.42 -11.91
N LEU A 3 28.39 -9.23 -12.49
CA LEU A 3 27.77 -8.00 -11.97
C LEU A 3 26.23 -8.08 -11.95
N PHE A 4 25.62 -8.70 -12.96
CA PHE A 4 24.18 -8.83 -13.05
C PHE A 4 23.62 -9.76 -11.97
N LEU A 5 24.29 -10.89 -11.72
CA LEU A 5 23.94 -11.79 -10.62
C LEU A 5 24.12 -11.10 -9.26
N LEU A 6 25.17 -10.29 -9.10
CA LEU A 6 25.38 -9.48 -7.89
C LEU A 6 24.28 -8.43 -7.71
N ALA A 7 23.88 -7.76 -8.80
CA ALA A 7 22.77 -6.80 -8.77
C ALA A 7 21.48 -7.47 -8.28
N ILE A 8 21.11 -8.62 -8.85
CA ILE A 8 19.94 -9.38 -8.42
C ILE A 8 20.06 -9.75 -6.93
N ALA A 9 21.21 -10.26 -6.49
CA ALA A 9 21.40 -10.64 -5.10
C ALA A 9 21.20 -9.45 -4.13
N ILE A 10 21.82 -8.29 -4.43
CA ILE A 10 21.68 -7.07 -3.61
C ILE A 10 20.22 -6.60 -3.57
N HIS A 11 19.53 -6.60 -4.71
CA HIS A 11 18.14 -6.15 -4.76
C HIS A 11 17.18 -7.12 -4.06
N VAL A 12 17.42 -8.43 -4.13
CA VAL A 12 16.65 -9.42 -3.37
C VAL A 12 16.87 -9.26 -1.86
N ILE A 13 18.13 -9.09 -1.44
CA ILE A 13 18.46 -8.80 -0.02
C ILE A 13 17.75 -7.53 0.45
N PHE A 14 17.81 -6.46 -0.34
CA PHE A 14 17.20 -5.18 -0.01
C PHE A 14 15.66 -5.26 -0.03
N LEU A 15 15.08 -6.00 -0.98
CA LEU A 15 13.63 -6.24 -1.03
C LEU A 15 13.12 -7.00 0.19
N LEU A 16 13.80 -8.08 0.58
CA LEU A 16 13.38 -8.88 1.73
C LEU A 16 13.56 -8.13 3.06
N SER A 17 14.47 -7.15 3.10
CA SER A 17 14.77 -6.42 4.32
C SER A 17 13.59 -5.61 4.87
N ILE A 18 12.73 -5.03 4.02
CA ILE A 18 11.59 -4.23 4.50
C ILE A 18 10.61 -5.08 5.30
N PHE A 19 10.42 -6.34 4.91
CA PHE A 19 9.54 -7.27 5.61
C PHE A 19 10.08 -7.63 6.99
N TYR A 20 11.40 -7.84 7.08
CA TYR A 20 12.06 -8.10 8.35
C TYR A 20 12.08 -6.87 9.27
N ILE A 21 12.19 -5.65 8.72
CA ILE A 21 12.29 -4.42 9.51
C ILE A 21 10.92 -3.93 10.00
N HIS A 22 9.88 -4.03 9.16
CA HIS A 22 8.60 -3.36 9.41
C HIS A 22 7.43 -4.31 9.69
N PHE A 23 7.50 -5.58 9.29
CA PHE A 23 6.35 -6.49 9.29
C PHE A 23 6.54 -7.71 10.21
N GLN A 24 7.24 -7.52 11.33
CA GLN A 24 7.31 -8.53 12.40
C GLN A 24 6.10 -8.45 13.31
N SER A 25 5.64 -9.61 13.79
CA SER A 25 4.52 -9.67 14.74
C SER A 25 4.91 -9.04 16.08
N PRO A 26 4.08 -8.15 16.65
CA PRO A 26 4.27 -7.61 17.99
C PRO A 26 3.80 -8.57 19.10
N ILE A 27 3.13 -9.67 18.76
CA ILE A 27 2.51 -10.60 19.72
C ILE A 27 3.58 -11.46 20.41
N ILE A 28 3.68 -11.32 21.73
CA ILE A 28 4.61 -12.08 22.57
C ILE A 28 3.92 -13.36 23.05
N GLN A 29 4.57 -14.49 22.83
CA GLN A 29 4.12 -15.80 23.30
C GLN A 29 4.67 -16.11 24.69
N GLY A 30 3.93 -16.89 25.48
CA GLY A 30 4.42 -17.37 26.78
C GLY A 30 4.39 -16.36 27.93
N LEU A 31 3.75 -15.19 27.75
CA LEU A 31 3.53 -14.24 28.85
C LEU A 31 2.68 -14.88 29.97
N PRO A 32 2.96 -14.55 31.24
CA PRO A 32 2.14 -15.00 32.36
C PRO A 32 0.73 -14.39 32.28
N VAL A 33 -0.23 -15.08 32.90
CA VAL A 33 -1.61 -14.59 33.04
C VAL A 33 -1.68 -13.65 34.25
N GLY A 34 -2.31 -12.49 34.08
CA GLY A 34 -2.53 -11.52 35.15
C GLY A 34 -3.47 -12.02 36.26
N ARG A 35 -3.70 -11.16 37.25
CA ARG A 35 -4.53 -11.50 38.42
C ARG A 35 -6.01 -11.41 38.08
N GLU A 36 -6.81 -12.16 38.83
CA GLU A 36 -8.27 -12.09 38.80
C GLU A 36 -8.81 -11.62 40.16
N ASN A 37 -10.07 -11.19 40.18
CA ASN A 37 -10.79 -10.84 41.40
C ASN A 37 -12.08 -11.66 41.49
N ASP A 38 -12.37 -12.21 42.68
CA ASP A 38 -13.55 -13.05 42.91
C ASP A 38 -14.79 -12.25 43.34
N ARG A 39 -14.61 -10.95 43.60
CA ARG A 39 -15.66 -9.98 43.94
C ARG A 39 -15.72 -8.85 42.89
N PRO A 40 -15.86 -9.16 41.59
CA PRO A 40 -16.01 -8.13 40.58
C PRO A 40 -17.34 -7.40 40.71
N PRO A 41 -17.49 -6.21 40.12
CA PRO A 41 -18.76 -5.50 40.15
C PRO A 41 -19.85 -6.18 39.31
N ALA A 42 -19.50 -6.96 38.27
CA ALA A 42 -20.44 -7.75 37.48
C ALA A 42 -20.05 -9.24 37.44
N ASP A 43 -21.04 -10.12 37.40
CA ASP A 43 -20.83 -11.56 37.15
C ASP A 43 -20.94 -11.90 35.66
N ARG A 44 -21.69 -11.09 34.88
CA ARG A 44 -21.92 -11.26 33.45
C ARG A 44 -21.75 -9.95 32.69
N LEU A 45 -21.26 -10.05 31.46
CA LEU A 45 -21.17 -8.95 30.52
C LEU A 45 -21.91 -9.34 29.23
N VAL A 46 -22.79 -8.47 28.74
CA VAL A 46 -23.39 -8.58 27.41
C VAL A 46 -22.80 -7.48 26.52
N LEU A 47 -22.07 -7.89 25.50
CA LEU A 47 -21.42 -7.03 24.53
C LEU A 47 -22.19 -7.07 23.21
N PHE A 48 -22.74 -5.93 22.80
CA PHE A 48 -23.34 -5.72 21.49
C PHE A 48 -22.39 -4.89 20.64
N VAL A 49 -21.99 -5.42 19.48
CA VAL A 49 -21.21 -4.67 18.48
C VAL A 49 -22.03 -4.51 17.23
N GLY A 50 -22.47 -3.28 16.95
CA GLY A 50 -23.18 -2.91 15.72
C GLY A 50 -22.18 -2.51 14.66
N ASP A 51 -21.73 -3.47 13.86
CA ASP A 51 -20.65 -3.33 12.87
C ASP A 51 -20.89 -2.13 11.94
N GLY A 52 -19.85 -1.36 11.64
CA GLY A 52 -19.90 -0.20 10.73
C GLY A 52 -20.70 1.02 11.21
N LEU A 53 -21.12 1.06 12.48
CA LEU A 53 -21.84 2.21 13.05
C LEU A 53 -20.88 3.32 13.50
N ARG A 54 -20.83 4.40 12.71
CA ARG A 54 -20.10 5.62 13.10
C ARG A 54 -20.83 6.45 14.16
N ALA A 55 -20.05 7.13 15.00
CA ALA A 55 -20.55 7.95 16.11
C ALA A 55 -21.54 9.04 15.66
N GLU A 56 -21.26 9.74 14.55
CA GLU A 56 -22.16 10.79 14.02
C GLU A 56 -23.57 10.26 13.76
N SER A 57 -23.68 9.08 13.14
CA SER A 57 -24.98 8.53 12.74
C SER A 57 -25.78 8.02 13.92
N PHE A 58 -25.11 7.56 14.98
CA PHE A 58 -25.72 7.26 16.27
C PHE A 58 -26.29 8.52 16.95
N LEU A 59 -25.52 9.61 16.96
CA LEU A 59 -25.89 10.88 17.63
C LEU A 59 -26.93 11.71 16.84
N LYS A 60 -27.10 11.44 15.55
CA LYS A 60 -27.97 12.20 14.65
C LYS A 60 -29.41 12.29 15.18
N HIS A 61 -30.05 13.43 14.92
CA HIS A 61 -31.45 13.69 15.31
C HIS A 61 -31.72 13.45 16.80
N ASN A 62 -30.79 13.87 17.67
CA ASN A 62 -30.89 13.73 19.13
C ASN A 62 -31.22 12.29 19.57
N LEU A 63 -30.57 11.31 18.92
CA LEU A 63 -30.72 9.88 19.17
C LEU A 63 -32.17 9.36 19.05
N SER A 64 -33.01 10.03 18.26
CA SER A 64 -34.42 9.63 18.07
C SER A 64 -34.60 8.26 17.42
N ARG A 65 -33.55 7.75 16.75
CA ARG A 65 -33.49 6.43 16.10
C ARG A 65 -33.10 5.30 17.06
N THR A 66 -32.56 5.63 18.23
CA THR A 66 -32.10 4.67 19.24
C THR A 66 -32.74 5.02 20.59
N LYS A 67 -34.07 4.91 20.66
CA LYS A 67 -34.86 5.38 21.81
C LYS A 67 -34.49 4.67 23.11
N TYR A 68 -34.19 3.37 23.06
CA TYR A 68 -33.79 2.62 24.23
C TYR A 68 -32.41 3.06 24.71
N LEU A 69 -31.39 3.08 23.84
CA LEU A 69 -30.04 3.52 24.22
C LEU A 69 -30.02 4.99 24.64
N ARG A 70 -30.84 5.85 24.02
CA ARG A 70 -31.07 7.23 24.44
C ARG A 70 -31.61 7.31 25.88
N LYS A 71 -32.59 6.48 26.22
CA LYS A 71 -33.13 6.40 27.59
C LYS A 71 -32.05 5.93 28.58
N ILE A 72 -31.24 4.94 28.21
CA ILE A 72 -30.11 4.47 29.04
C ILE A 72 -29.14 5.63 29.31
N LEU A 73 -28.72 6.35 28.28
CA LEU A 73 -27.83 7.50 28.43
C LEU A 73 -28.41 8.57 29.36
N LEU A 74 -29.71 8.79 29.34
CA LEU A 74 -30.37 9.77 30.19
C LEU A 74 -30.55 9.33 31.66
N THR A 75 -30.48 8.03 31.96
CA THR A 75 -30.97 7.50 33.26
C THR A 75 -29.98 6.65 34.04
N SER A 76 -29.07 5.95 33.37
CA SER A 76 -28.25 4.92 34.03
C SER A 76 -26.94 4.55 33.33
N GLY A 77 -26.65 5.12 32.16
CA GLY A 77 -25.45 4.80 31.38
C GLY A 77 -24.37 5.89 31.37
N VAL A 78 -23.22 5.50 30.83
CA VAL A 78 -22.13 6.39 30.39
C VAL A 78 -22.05 6.42 28.86
N PHE A 79 -21.53 7.52 28.33
CA PHE A 79 -21.28 7.68 26.90
C PHE A 79 -19.80 7.99 26.63
N GLY A 80 -19.30 7.47 25.53
CA GLY A 80 -18.02 7.86 24.98
C GLY A 80 -17.93 7.67 23.47
N ILE A 81 -16.86 8.21 22.91
CA ILE A 81 -16.41 7.95 21.55
C ILE A 81 -15.15 7.09 21.66
N SER A 82 -15.26 5.88 21.12
CA SER A 82 -14.15 4.94 20.97
C SER A 82 -13.47 5.20 19.63
N ASN A 83 -12.17 5.48 19.68
CA ASN A 83 -11.37 5.78 18.50
C ASN A 83 -10.64 4.52 18.02
N THR A 84 -11.09 3.94 16.90
CA THR A 84 -10.41 2.81 16.27
C THR A 84 -9.18 3.28 15.49
N ARG A 85 -8.21 2.38 15.30
CA ARG A 85 -7.02 2.64 14.49
C ARG A 85 -7.22 2.13 13.07
N VAL A 86 -6.49 2.75 12.15
CA VAL A 86 -6.44 2.33 10.77
C VAL A 86 -5.53 1.09 10.64
N PRO A 87 -5.91 0.04 9.89
CA PRO A 87 -7.09 -0.09 9.00
C PRO A 87 -8.41 -0.24 9.76
N THR A 88 -9.39 0.60 9.40
CA THR A 88 -10.77 0.60 9.93
C THR A 88 -11.60 -0.49 9.24
N GLU A 89 -11.21 -1.73 9.48
CA GLU A 89 -11.81 -2.95 8.95
C GLU A 89 -12.32 -3.81 10.11
N SER A 90 -13.31 -4.66 9.87
CA SER A 90 -14.02 -5.33 10.95
C SER A 90 -13.11 -6.23 11.80
N ARG A 91 -12.22 -7.00 11.17
CA ARG A 91 -11.29 -7.89 11.88
C ARG A 91 -10.32 -7.12 12.81
N PRO A 92 -9.54 -6.13 12.32
CA PRO A 92 -8.73 -5.25 13.18
C PRO A 92 -9.51 -4.59 14.33
N GLY A 93 -10.71 -4.08 14.05
CA GLY A 93 -11.55 -3.41 15.06
C GLY A 93 -11.96 -4.35 16.19
N HIS A 94 -12.37 -5.58 15.85
CA HIS A 94 -12.71 -6.61 16.84
C HIS A 94 -11.50 -7.11 17.63
N ALA A 95 -10.32 -7.24 17.01
CA ALA A 95 -9.09 -7.57 17.72
C ALA A 95 -8.73 -6.50 18.75
N ALA A 96 -8.90 -5.21 18.42
CA ALA A 96 -8.71 -4.11 19.36
C ALA A 96 -9.74 -4.16 20.49
N LEU A 97 -11.04 -4.33 20.18
CA LEU A 97 -12.11 -4.37 21.17
C LEU A 97 -11.94 -5.49 22.20
N LEU A 98 -11.64 -6.71 21.75
CA LEU A 98 -11.69 -7.92 22.58
C LEU A 98 -10.32 -8.36 23.13
N ALA A 99 -9.22 -7.99 22.48
CA ALA A 99 -7.87 -8.40 22.91
C ALA A 99 -6.92 -7.22 23.21
N GLY A 100 -7.33 -5.98 22.88
CA GLY A 100 -6.52 -4.80 23.13
C GLY A 100 -5.28 -4.74 22.25
N VAL A 101 -5.26 -5.49 21.14
CA VAL A 101 -4.15 -5.53 20.17
C VAL A 101 -4.55 -4.80 18.90
N HIS A 102 -3.57 -4.24 18.21
CA HIS A 102 -3.79 -3.69 16.87
C HIS A 102 -3.55 -4.76 15.80
N GLU A 103 -3.88 -4.43 14.55
CA GLU A 103 -3.62 -5.32 13.42
C GLU A 103 -2.15 -5.73 13.37
N ASP A 104 -1.93 -7.04 13.24
CA ASP A 104 -0.58 -7.59 13.13
C ASP A 104 -0.02 -7.29 11.73
N PRO A 105 1.06 -6.49 11.59
CA PRO A 105 1.60 -6.16 10.29
C PRO A 105 2.10 -7.41 9.54
N SER A 106 2.46 -8.50 10.23
CA SER A 106 2.85 -9.76 9.59
C SER A 106 1.69 -10.45 8.85
N ALA A 107 0.43 -10.02 9.05
CA ALA A 107 -0.71 -10.49 8.25
C ALA A 107 -0.59 -10.16 6.75
N VAL A 108 0.34 -9.27 6.35
CA VAL A 108 0.73 -9.05 4.95
C VAL A 108 1.11 -10.35 4.24
N PHE A 109 1.76 -11.30 4.94
CA PHE A 109 2.16 -12.59 4.39
C PHE A 109 0.99 -13.54 4.13
N LYS A 110 -0.19 -13.24 4.69
CA LYS A 110 -1.45 -13.95 4.47
C LYS A 110 -2.41 -13.15 3.58
N GLY A 111 -1.93 -12.07 2.97
CA GLY A 111 -2.76 -11.17 2.17
C GLY A 111 -3.89 -10.53 2.98
N TRP A 112 -3.67 -10.28 4.27
CA TRP A 112 -4.61 -9.67 5.21
C TRP A 112 -5.89 -10.49 5.49
N LYS A 113 -5.97 -11.73 5.00
CA LYS A 113 -7.15 -12.60 5.14
C LYS A 113 -7.30 -13.24 6.51
N GLU A 114 -6.20 -13.44 7.23
CA GLU A 114 -6.20 -14.08 8.53
C GLU A 114 -5.02 -13.59 9.38
N ASN A 115 -5.17 -13.67 10.70
CA ASN A 115 -4.08 -13.42 11.63
C ASN A 115 -3.08 -14.59 11.60
N PRO A 116 -1.79 -14.33 11.35
CA PRO A 116 -0.78 -15.39 11.28
C PRO A 116 -0.40 -15.95 12.65
N VAL A 117 -0.68 -15.20 13.73
CA VAL A 117 -0.35 -15.55 15.11
C VAL A 117 -1.62 -15.48 15.95
N GLU A 118 -1.84 -16.50 16.77
CA GLU A 118 -2.93 -16.52 17.76
C GLU A 118 -2.66 -15.52 18.88
N PHE A 119 -3.70 -14.86 19.35
CA PHE A 119 -3.62 -13.88 20.44
C PHE A 119 -4.70 -14.13 21.50
N ASP A 120 -4.40 -13.68 22.71
CA ASP A 120 -5.28 -13.82 23.88
C ASP A 120 -6.32 -12.70 23.91
N SER A 121 -7.56 -12.99 24.31
CA SER A 121 -8.67 -12.03 24.39
C SER A 121 -9.46 -12.16 25.69
N VAL A 122 -10.36 -11.21 25.98
CA VAL A 122 -11.26 -11.30 27.15
C VAL A 122 -12.14 -12.55 27.11
N LEU A 123 -12.45 -13.06 25.91
CA LEU A 123 -13.20 -14.31 25.73
C LEU A 123 -12.39 -15.50 26.25
N ASN A 124 -11.09 -15.53 25.98
CA ASN A 124 -10.16 -16.55 26.49
C ASN A 124 -9.92 -16.44 28.00
N ARG A 125 -10.09 -15.24 28.58
CA ARG A 125 -9.95 -14.94 30.01
C ARG A 125 -11.24 -15.11 30.82
N SER A 126 -12.39 -15.18 30.15
CA SER A 126 -13.69 -15.47 30.76
C SER A 126 -13.77 -16.91 31.30
N SER A 127 -14.74 -17.18 32.19
CA SER A 127 -15.04 -18.57 32.58
C SER A 127 -15.71 -19.34 31.45
N VAL A 128 -16.64 -18.67 30.75
CA VAL A 128 -17.30 -19.14 29.53
C VAL A 128 -17.80 -17.93 28.74
N SER A 129 -17.73 -18.03 27.42
CA SER A 129 -18.23 -17.04 26.46
C SER A 129 -19.17 -17.68 25.46
N TRP A 130 -20.26 -16.98 25.14
CA TRP A 130 -21.20 -17.34 24.08
C TRP A 130 -21.24 -16.25 23.03
N CYS A 131 -20.92 -16.59 21.79
CA CYS A 131 -20.71 -15.64 20.71
C CYS A 131 -21.63 -15.94 19.52
N TRP A 132 -22.35 -14.93 19.03
CA TRP A 132 -23.25 -15.05 17.88
C TRP A 132 -22.96 -13.99 16.83
N GLY A 133 -22.92 -14.38 15.55
CA GLY A 133 -22.82 -13.43 14.43
C GLY A 133 -22.05 -13.96 13.23
N SER A 134 -21.23 -13.10 12.62
CA SER A 134 -20.52 -13.43 11.37
C SER A 134 -19.48 -14.52 11.61
N PRO A 135 -19.39 -15.54 10.74
CA PRO A 135 -18.40 -16.60 10.85
C PRO A 135 -16.96 -16.08 10.77
N ASP A 136 -16.70 -14.95 10.13
CA ASP A 136 -15.36 -14.37 10.00
C ASP A 136 -14.90 -13.68 11.29
N ILE A 137 -15.84 -13.20 12.10
CA ILE A 137 -15.56 -12.52 13.37
C ILE A 137 -15.59 -13.50 14.55
N VAL A 138 -16.70 -14.18 14.78
CA VAL A 138 -16.86 -14.96 16.03
C VAL A 138 -15.94 -16.18 16.07
N ASN A 139 -15.69 -16.83 14.92
CA ASN A 139 -14.82 -18.01 14.89
C ASN A 139 -13.34 -17.66 15.06
N MET A 140 -12.92 -16.43 14.73
CA MET A 140 -11.54 -15.99 14.93
C MET A 140 -11.11 -16.13 16.41
N PHE A 141 -12.01 -15.84 17.35
CA PHE A 141 -11.72 -15.91 18.79
C PHE A 141 -11.88 -17.30 19.41
N SER A 142 -12.45 -18.26 18.66
CA SER A 142 -12.52 -19.66 19.09
C SER A 142 -11.22 -20.42 18.87
N ARG A 143 -10.40 -19.99 17.90
CA ARG A 143 -9.10 -20.60 17.61
C ARG A 143 -8.11 -20.30 18.73
N GLY A 144 -7.41 -21.31 19.23
CA GLY A 144 -6.49 -21.19 20.36
C GLY A 144 -7.16 -21.04 21.74
N ALA A 145 -8.50 -21.05 21.80
CA ALA A 145 -9.22 -21.04 23.07
C ALA A 145 -9.14 -22.39 23.78
N THR A 146 -9.20 -22.39 25.12
CA THR A 146 -9.37 -23.63 25.88
C THR A 146 -10.72 -24.26 25.54
N ASP A 147 -10.73 -25.56 25.27
CA ASP A 147 -11.95 -26.31 24.93
C ASP A 147 -13.07 -26.05 25.94
N GLY A 148 -14.27 -25.75 25.44
CA GLY A 148 -15.44 -25.43 26.25
C GLY A 148 -15.48 -24.04 26.88
N ARG A 149 -14.50 -23.16 26.57
CA ARG A 149 -14.51 -21.77 27.05
C ARG A 149 -15.23 -20.81 26.10
N VAL A 150 -15.06 -20.96 24.79
CA VAL A 150 -15.67 -20.07 23.78
C VAL A 150 -16.60 -20.89 22.89
N HIS A 151 -17.90 -20.60 22.98
CA HIS A 151 -18.94 -21.21 22.15
C HIS A 151 -19.37 -20.23 21.06
N THR A 152 -19.31 -20.65 19.80
CA THR A 152 -19.71 -19.83 18.65
C THR A 152 -20.93 -20.44 17.96
N ASP A 153 -21.89 -19.60 17.58
CA ASP A 153 -22.99 -19.97 16.69
C ASP A 153 -23.12 -18.87 15.61
N ALA A 154 -22.78 -19.23 14.38
CA ALA A 154 -22.69 -18.33 13.24
C ALA A 154 -23.67 -18.74 12.13
N TYR A 155 -24.18 -17.76 11.39
CA TYR A 155 -24.89 -18.03 10.15
C TYR A 155 -23.93 -18.51 9.05
N ALA A 156 -24.46 -19.06 7.95
CA ALA A 156 -23.60 -19.52 6.86
C ALA A 156 -22.97 -18.32 6.15
N ALA A 157 -21.71 -18.43 5.72
CA ALA A 157 -21.03 -17.36 4.98
C ALA A 157 -21.77 -16.98 3.68
N SER A 158 -22.55 -17.89 3.09
CA SER A 158 -23.42 -17.58 1.95
C SER A 158 -24.55 -16.60 2.28
N ASP A 159 -24.98 -16.53 3.54
CA ASP A 159 -26.10 -15.70 3.99
C ASP A 159 -25.72 -14.21 4.01
N GLU A 160 -24.43 -13.89 4.12
CA GLU A 160 -23.89 -12.54 3.96
C GLU A 160 -24.01 -12.03 2.51
N LEU A 161 -24.09 -12.91 1.51
CA LEU A 161 -24.35 -12.51 0.12
C LEU A 161 -25.84 -12.20 -0.12
N PHE A 162 -26.73 -12.88 0.60
CA PHE A 162 -28.19 -12.67 0.49
C PHE A 162 -28.65 -11.32 1.10
N THR A 163 -27.82 -10.67 1.94
CA THR A 163 -28.12 -9.35 2.52
C THR A 163 -27.90 -8.18 1.56
N GLN A 164 -27.46 -8.42 0.32
CA GLN A 164 -27.59 -7.46 -0.78
C GLN A 164 -29.06 -7.26 -1.22
N SER A 165 -30.01 -7.99 -0.62
CA SER A 165 -31.45 -7.77 -0.75
C SER A 165 -31.93 -6.54 0.04
N ALA A 166 -33.20 -6.13 -0.16
CA ALA A 166 -33.77 -4.89 0.38
C ALA A 166 -33.75 -4.73 1.92
N ASN A 167 -33.50 -5.81 2.70
CA ASN A 167 -33.57 -5.80 4.15
C ASN A 167 -32.29 -6.35 4.80
N THR A 168 -31.39 -5.45 5.18
CA THR A 168 -30.09 -5.75 5.79
C THR A 168 -30.20 -6.15 7.27
N SER A 169 -31.35 -5.94 7.91
CA SER A 169 -31.54 -6.23 9.35
C SER A 169 -31.71 -7.71 9.65
N LEU A 170 -31.82 -8.56 8.64
CA LEU A 170 -32.11 -9.99 8.80
C LEU A 170 -31.02 -10.74 9.57
N LEU A 171 -29.75 -10.37 9.41
CA LEU A 171 -28.64 -10.98 10.17
C LEU A 171 -28.67 -10.55 11.64
N ASP A 172 -29.00 -9.30 11.93
CA ASP A 172 -29.16 -8.81 13.30
C ASP A 172 -30.33 -9.53 13.98
N ILE A 173 -31.46 -9.68 13.27
CA ILE A 173 -32.63 -10.44 13.74
C ILE A 173 -32.26 -11.90 13.99
N TRP A 174 -31.47 -12.52 13.12
CA TRP A 174 -31.00 -13.89 13.32
C TRP A 174 -30.21 -14.01 14.63
N VAL A 175 -29.30 -13.07 14.90
CA VAL A 175 -28.50 -13.06 16.14
C VAL A 175 -29.42 -12.91 17.37
N PHE A 176 -30.35 -11.95 17.34
CA PHE A 176 -31.30 -11.78 18.44
C PHE A 176 -32.18 -13.01 18.66
N ASP A 177 -32.67 -13.63 17.58
CA ASP A 177 -33.48 -14.86 17.66
C ASP A 177 -32.69 -16.02 18.29
N ARG A 178 -31.41 -16.16 17.95
CA ARG A 178 -30.52 -17.19 18.54
C ARG A 178 -30.30 -16.96 20.02
N VAL A 179 -30.05 -15.72 20.43
CA VAL A 179 -29.92 -15.38 21.85
C VAL A 179 -31.23 -15.60 22.61
N ARG A 180 -32.39 -15.26 22.01
CA ARG A 180 -33.70 -15.56 22.64
C ARG A 180 -33.93 -17.06 22.81
N ARG A 181 -33.56 -17.89 21.82
CA ARG A 181 -33.64 -19.36 21.93
C ARG A 181 -32.72 -19.87 23.03
N PHE A 182 -31.48 -19.38 23.09
CA PHE A 182 -30.53 -19.74 24.14
C PHE A 182 -31.09 -19.42 25.53
N LEU A 183 -31.55 -18.18 25.77
CA LEU A 183 -32.11 -17.77 27.05
C LEU A 183 -33.43 -18.46 27.41
N SER A 184 -34.10 -19.09 26.44
CA SER A 184 -35.31 -19.90 26.67
C SER A 184 -34.99 -21.37 27.01
N ASP A 185 -33.80 -21.87 26.67
CA ASP A 185 -33.33 -23.20 27.06
C ASP A 185 -32.96 -23.19 28.54
N THR A 186 -33.84 -23.74 29.37
CA THR A 186 -33.71 -23.69 30.83
C THR A 186 -32.50 -24.44 31.38
N VAL A 187 -31.90 -25.37 30.66
CA VAL A 187 -30.76 -26.13 31.20
C VAL A 187 -29.47 -25.36 30.94
N THR A 188 -29.14 -25.18 29.65
CA THR A 188 -27.88 -24.56 29.24
C THR A 188 -27.79 -23.11 29.68
N SER A 189 -28.88 -22.34 29.58
CA SER A 189 -28.87 -20.93 29.99
C SER A 189 -28.78 -20.76 31.50
N GLN A 190 -29.47 -21.57 32.30
CA GLN A 190 -29.38 -21.45 33.76
C GLN A 190 -27.98 -21.80 34.27
N GLU A 191 -27.36 -22.83 33.70
CA GLU A 191 -25.97 -23.16 34.00
C GLU A 191 -25.01 -22.02 33.63
N ALA A 192 -25.19 -21.39 32.46
CA ALA A 192 -24.38 -20.25 32.05
C ALA A 192 -24.61 -19.02 32.94
N LEU A 193 -25.87 -18.69 33.25
CA LEU A 193 -26.24 -17.49 34.01
C LEU A 193 -25.85 -17.59 35.50
N ALA A 194 -25.79 -18.80 36.05
CA ALA A 194 -25.34 -19.06 37.42
C ALA A 194 -23.82 -18.90 37.61
N ARG A 195 -23.04 -18.93 36.53
CA ARG A 195 -21.58 -18.73 36.58
C ARG A 195 -21.23 -17.24 36.72
N LYS A 196 -20.03 -16.99 37.23
CA LYS A 196 -19.38 -15.67 37.22
C LYS A 196 -18.41 -15.56 36.06
N LYS A 197 -18.02 -14.33 35.70
CA LYS A 197 -17.03 -14.03 34.64
C LYS A 197 -17.50 -14.51 33.26
N VAL A 198 -18.79 -14.36 32.96
CA VAL A 198 -19.42 -14.84 31.72
C VAL A 198 -19.56 -13.70 30.71
N ILE A 199 -19.27 -13.97 29.44
CA ILE A 199 -19.47 -13.00 28.35
C ILE A 199 -20.49 -13.52 27.34
N PHE A 200 -21.45 -12.68 27.00
CA PHE A 200 -22.34 -12.86 25.86
C PHE A 200 -21.97 -11.84 24.79
N PHE A 201 -21.43 -12.30 23.67
CA PHE A 201 -20.98 -11.44 22.56
C PHE A 201 -21.92 -11.56 21.37
N LEU A 202 -22.59 -10.47 21.02
CA LEU A 202 -23.51 -10.37 19.89
C LEU A 202 -22.90 -9.44 18.84
N HIS A 203 -22.50 -10.02 17.72
CA HIS A 203 -21.98 -9.32 16.55
C HIS A 203 -23.10 -9.07 15.53
N LEU A 204 -23.42 -7.80 15.29
CA LEU A 204 -24.56 -7.35 14.49
C LEU A 204 -24.09 -6.68 13.19
N LEU A 205 -24.05 -7.45 12.10
CA LEU A 205 -23.49 -7.05 10.78
C LEU A 205 -24.42 -6.15 9.95
N GLY A 206 -25.70 -6.04 10.31
CA GLY A 206 -26.71 -5.41 9.43
C GLY A 206 -26.47 -3.91 9.18
N LEU A 207 -25.84 -3.20 10.12
CA LEU A 207 -25.52 -1.78 9.97
C LEU A 207 -24.41 -1.53 8.96
N ASP A 208 -23.32 -2.30 9.00
CA ASP A 208 -22.24 -2.23 8.01
C ASP A 208 -22.77 -2.52 6.61
N THR A 209 -23.55 -3.60 6.47
CA THR A 209 -24.19 -3.96 5.19
C THR A 209 -25.08 -2.81 4.68
N ALA A 210 -25.91 -2.22 5.56
CA ALA A 210 -26.73 -1.06 5.20
C ALA A 210 -25.89 0.16 4.81
N GLY A 211 -24.75 0.38 5.46
CA GLY A 211 -23.80 1.45 5.18
C GLY A 211 -23.18 1.31 3.79
N HIS A 212 -22.76 0.11 3.40
CA HIS A 212 -22.24 -0.16 2.05
C HIS A 212 -23.30 0.00 0.97
N VAL A 213 -24.48 -0.62 1.18
CA VAL A 213 -25.54 -0.70 0.16
C VAL A 213 -26.32 0.61 0.04
N TYR A 214 -26.81 1.17 1.15
CA TYR A 214 -27.74 2.30 1.15
C TYR A 214 -27.12 3.62 1.61
N LYS A 215 -25.91 3.58 2.17
CA LYS A 215 -25.19 4.72 2.74
C LYS A 215 -25.71 5.15 4.13
N PRO A 216 -24.84 5.65 5.03
CA PRO A 216 -25.19 5.93 6.44
C PRO A 216 -26.33 6.95 6.64
N ASN A 217 -26.57 7.83 5.66
CA ASN A 217 -27.61 8.86 5.75
C ASN A 217 -28.98 8.42 5.23
N SER A 218 -29.13 7.19 4.73
CA SER A 218 -30.38 6.69 4.15
C SER A 218 -31.45 6.36 5.20
N LEU A 219 -32.71 6.30 4.75
CA LEU A 219 -33.83 5.84 5.56
C LEU A 219 -33.68 4.35 5.93
N LEU A 220 -33.20 3.51 5.01
CA LEU A 220 -33.01 2.07 5.25
C LEU A 220 -31.93 1.81 6.32
N PHE A 221 -30.83 2.57 6.30
CA PHE A 221 -29.84 2.52 7.39
C PHE A 221 -30.47 2.93 8.73
N ALA A 222 -31.29 3.98 8.74
CA ALA A 222 -32.00 4.43 9.94
C ALA A 222 -32.98 3.39 10.48
N GLU A 223 -33.71 2.69 9.61
CA GLU A 223 -34.62 1.60 9.96
C GLU A 223 -33.86 0.39 10.54
N ASN A 224 -32.69 0.07 10.00
CA ASN A 224 -31.81 -0.96 10.56
C ASN A 224 -31.35 -0.58 11.97
N LEU A 225 -30.92 0.66 12.18
CA LEU A 225 -30.51 1.15 13.50
C LEU A 225 -31.65 1.10 14.54
N ILE A 226 -32.88 1.45 14.13
CA ILE A 226 -34.07 1.30 14.98
C ILE A 226 -34.32 -0.17 15.33
N THR A 227 -34.11 -1.08 14.38
CA THR A 227 -34.26 -2.52 14.58
C THR A 227 -33.24 -3.05 15.59
N VAL A 228 -31.98 -2.62 15.47
CA VAL A 228 -30.91 -2.94 16.42
C VAL A 228 -31.25 -2.44 17.83
N ASP A 229 -31.67 -1.18 17.98
CA ASP A 229 -32.04 -0.60 19.30
C ASP A 229 -33.18 -1.38 19.98
N LYS A 230 -34.23 -1.75 19.22
CA LYS A 230 -35.33 -2.60 19.73
C LYS A 230 -34.88 -4.01 20.07
N GLY A 231 -33.97 -4.57 19.29
CA GLY A 231 -33.37 -5.88 19.55
C GLY A 231 -32.59 -5.87 20.86
N ILE A 232 -31.77 -4.85 21.09
CA ILE A 232 -31.03 -4.63 22.34
C ILE A 232 -32.01 -4.52 23.52
N GLU A 233 -33.04 -3.67 23.43
CA GLU A 233 -34.07 -3.54 24.48
C GLU A 233 -34.70 -4.89 24.84
N SER A 234 -35.05 -5.68 23.82
CA SER A 234 -35.65 -7.01 23.99
C SER A 234 -34.70 -8.00 24.67
N ILE A 235 -33.42 -8.03 24.28
CA ILE A 235 -32.44 -8.95 24.88
C ILE A 235 -32.13 -8.55 26.31
N VAL A 236 -31.96 -7.26 26.59
CA VAL A 236 -31.72 -6.78 27.97
C VAL A 236 -32.90 -7.15 28.87
N ALA A 237 -34.13 -6.91 28.43
CA ALA A 237 -35.32 -7.27 29.21
C ALA A 237 -35.42 -8.78 29.48
N LEU A 238 -35.03 -9.61 28.52
CA LEU A 238 -35.01 -11.06 28.68
C LEU A 238 -33.88 -11.54 29.60
N MET A 239 -32.68 -10.96 29.46
CA MET A 239 -31.53 -11.25 30.31
C MET A 239 -31.83 -10.93 31.77
N GLU A 240 -32.31 -9.72 32.06
CA GLU A 240 -32.68 -9.31 33.42
C GLU A 240 -33.78 -10.18 34.01
N ARG A 241 -34.79 -10.59 33.22
CA ARG A 241 -35.80 -11.54 33.68
C ARG A 241 -35.21 -12.91 34.00
N SER A 242 -34.30 -13.39 33.16
CA SER A 242 -33.69 -14.73 33.29
C SER A 242 -32.73 -14.83 34.47
N THR A 243 -32.09 -13.71 34.85
CA THR A 243 -31.25 -13.62 36.06
C THR A 243 -32.04 -13.25 37.32
N GLY A 244 -33.35 -12.97 37.19
CA GLY A 244 -34.18 -12.53 38.31
C GLY A 244 -33.86 -11.12 38.81
N TYR A 245 -33.37 -10.24 37.93
CA TYR A 245 -33.03 -8.84 38.22
C TYR A 245 -32.01 -8.71 39.35
N ASP A 246 -31.02 -9.60 39.38
CA ASP A 246 -30.00 -9.65 40.45
C ASP A 246 -29.05 -8.44 40.49
N GLY A 247 -29.10 -7.57 39.47
CA GLY A 247 -28.26 -6.36 39.39
C GLY A 247 -26.78 -6.66 39.19
N ARG A 248 -26.44 -7.86 38.69
CA ARG A 248 -25.06 -8.37 38.54
C ARG A 248 -24.63 -8.53 37.07
N THR A 249 -25.38 -7.93 36.14
CA THR A 249 -25.07 -7.92 34.70
C THR A 249 -24.65 -6.52 34.24
N ALA A 250 -23.56 -6.44 33.49
CA ALA A 250 -23.13 -5.24 32.78
C ALA A 250 -23.42 -5.35 31.28
N TYR A 251 -23.61 -4.22 30.62
CA TYR A 251 -23.95 -4.14 29.21
C TYR A 251 -23.07 -3.10 28.51
N ILE A 252 -22.63 -3.43 27.29
CA ILE A 252 -21.88 -2.53 26.41
C ILE A 252 -22.50 -2.58 25.02
N PHE A 253 -22.77 -1.42 24.43
CA PHE A 253 -23.07 -1.26 23.01
C PHE A 253 -21.99 -0.38 22.37
N THR A 254 -21.37 -0.88 21.30
CA THR A 254 -20.34 -0.13 20.56
C THR A 254 -20.27 -0.57 19.09
N SER A 255 -19.26 -0.06 18.37
CA SER A 255 -18.92 -0.46 17.00
C SER A 255 -17.42 -0.73 16.89
N ASP A 256 -17.04 -1.54 15.91
CA ASP A 256 -15.67 -1.87 15.54
C ASP A 256 -15.05 -0.82 14.60
N HIS A 257 -15.83 -0.24 13.70
CA HIS A 257 -15.48 0.94 12.91
C HIS A 257 -16.74 1.74 12.53
N GLY A 258 -16.51 2.86 11.84
CA GLY A 258 -17.53 3.66 11.22
C GLY A 258 -17.60 3.48 9.70
N MET A 259 -18.15 4.46 8.99
CA MET A 259 -18.41 4.38 7.56
C MET A 259 -18.40 5.78 6.94
N THR A 260 -17.75 5.97 5.79
CA THR A 260 -17.82 7.25 5.07
C THR A 260 -19.21 7.48 4.46
N ASP A 261 -19.52 8.73 4.06
CA ASP A 261 -20.76 9.04 3.33
C ASP A 261 -20.89 8.28 2.00
N LYS A 262 -19.78 7.77 1.47
CA LYS A 262 -19.76 6.95 0.25
C LYS A 262 -20.08 5.48 0.51
N GLY A 263 -20.28 5.06 1.77
CA GLY A 263 -20.47 3.66 2.12
C GLY A 263 -19.20 2.86 1.82
N SER A 264 -18.07 3.34 2.34
CA SER A 264 -16.76 2.70 2.31
C SER A 264 -16.08 2.94 3.65
N HIS A 265 -15.22 2.02 4.06
CA HIS A 265 -14.31 2.15 5.20
C HIS A 265 -12.93 1.56 4.86
N GLY A 266 -12.02 1.44 5.83
CA GLY A 266 -10.64 0.96 5.69
C GLY A 266 -9.56 2.05 5.76
N SER A 267 -9.94 3.32 5.83
CA SER A 267 -9.09 4.52 5.83
C SER A 267 -9.10 5.28 7.18
N GLY A 268 -8.41 6.42 7.23
CA GLY A 268 -8.27 7.24 8.44
C GLY A 268 -9.26 8.40 8.57
N ASP A 269 -10.39 8.37 7.86
CA ASP A 269 -11.43 9.40 7.99
C ASP A 269 -12.08 9.33 9.39
N THR A 270 -12.39 10.48 9.97
CA THR A 270 -13.03 10.57 11.30
C THR A 270 -14.36 9.82 11.36
N PHE A 271 -15.11 9.79 10.25
CA PHE A 271 -16.35 9.01 10.15
C PHE A 271 -16.13 7.50 10.16
N GLU A 272 -14.91 7.03 9.93
CA GLU A 272 -14.53 5.63 10.02
C GLU A 272 -13.89 5.31 11.38
N THR A 273 -13.14 6.25 11.96
CA THR A 273 -12.39 6.01 13.19
C THR A 273 -13.21 6.24 14.47
N GLU A 274 -14.22 7.12 14.44
CA GLU A 274 -15.03 7.44 15.62
C GLU A 274 -16.28 6.55 15.72
N THR A 275 -16.32 5.72 16.78
CA THR A 275 -17.40 4.78 17.05
C THR A 275 -18.14 5.15 18.34
N PRO A 276 -19.47 4.95 18.43
CA PRO A 276 -20.19 5.21 19.66
C PRO A 276 -19.83 4.15 20.71
N PHE A 277 -19.83 4.53 21.98
CA PHE A 277 -19.70 3.62 23.10
C PHE A 277 -20.70 3.97 24.20
N VAL A 278 -21.56 3.01 24.53
CA VAL A 278 -22.57 3.12 25.59
C VAL A 278 -22.37 1.95 26.54
N ALA A 279 -22.22 2.22 27.83
CA ALA A 279 -22.15 1.18 28.86
C ALA A 279 -23.10 1.47 30.02
N TRP A 280 -23.69 0.44 30.60
CA TRP A 280 -24.60 0.54 31.74
C TRP A 280 -24.69 -0.77 32.53
N GLY A 281 -25.34 -0.72 33.70
CA GLY A 281 -25.52 -1.87 34.58
C GLY A 281 -24.45 -1.98 35.66
N ALA A 282 -24.15 -3.21 36.08
CA ALA A 282 -23.33 -3.48 37.24
C ALA A 282 -21.88 -2.94 37.08
N GLY A 283 -21.43 -2.11 38.02
CA GLY A 283 -20.07 -1.53 38.02
C GLY A 283 -19.84 -0.35 37.09
N ILE A 284 -20.85 0.09 36.35
CA ILE A 284 -20.72 1.18 35.39
C ILE A 284 -21.13 2.50 36.03
N GLY A 285 -20.39 3.56 35.68
CA GLY A 285 -20.69 4.96 36.01
C GLY A 285 -22.09 5.40 35.61
N HIS A 286 -22.52 6.52 36.19
CA HIS A 286 -23.59 7.33 35.64
C HIS A 286 -23.32 8.80 35.98
N TRP A 287 -23.72 9.71 35.09
CA TRP A 287 -23.55 11.14 35.32
C TRP A 287 -24.69 11.65 36.21
N ASN A 288 -24.37 12.41 37.26
CA ASN A 288 -25.38 13.02 38.14
C ASN A 288 -25.68 14.42 37.61
N GLY A 289 -26.95 14.72 37.31
CA GLY A 289 -27.33 15.90 36.54
C GLY A 289 -26.79 17.25 37.01
N THR A 290 -26.53 18.11 36.01
CA THR A 290 -26.03 19.50 36.07
C THR A 290 -24.60 19.69 36.62
N THR A 291 -23.60 19.23 35.86
CA THR A 291 -22.28 19.86 35.87
C THR A 291 -22.39 21.28 35.32
N GLN A 292 -21.93 22.27 36.10
CA GLN A 292 -21.84 23.67 35.68
C GLN A 292 -21.02 23.76 34.38
N LYS A 293 -21.45 24.68 33.49
CA LYS A 293 -20.73 25.06 32.27
C LYS A 293 -19.25 25.32 32.61
N THR A 294 -18.39 24.36 32.32
CA THR A 294 -16.96 24.62 32.15
C THR A 294 -16.74 25.06 30.72
N THR A 295 -15.70 25.84 30.48
CA THR A 295 -15.46 26.61 29.24
C THR A 295 -15.17 25.78 27.99
N ASP A 296 -15.11 24.44 28.10
CA ASP A 296 -14.97 23.52 26.96
C ASP A 296 -16.29 22.81 26.65
N GLU A 297 -17.06 23.39 25.73
CA GLU A 297 -18.34 22.84 25.25
C GLU A 297 -18.17 21.53 24.43
N SER A 298 -16.93 21.16 24.04
CA SER A 298 -16.63 20.02 23.16
C SER A 298 -16.75 18.63 23.81
N ASN A 299 -16.75 18.54 25.13
CA ASN A 299 -16.73 17.26 25.87
C ASN A 299 -18.09 16.85 26.45
N PHE A 300 -19.18 17.50 26.02
CA PHE A 300 -20.53 17.20 26.49
C PHE A 300 -21.50 17.01 25.32
N LEU A 301 -22.34 15.98 25.42
CA LEU A 301 -23.49 15.77 24.56
C LEU A 301 -24.71 16.45 25.21
N GLN A 302 -25.25 17.47 24.55
CA GLN A 302 -26.47 18.12 25.01
C GLN A 302 -27.70 17.32 24.55
N LEU A 303 -28.51 16.84 25.51
CA LEU A 303 -29.67 16.00 25.22
C LEU A 303 -30.78 16.27 26.25
N ASP A 304 -31.97 16.66 25.79
CA ASP A 304 -33.13 17.00 26.65
C ASP A 304 -32.83 18.02 27.77
N GLY A 305 -31.95 18.98 27.51
CA GLY A 305 -31.54 19.98 28.51
C GLY A 305 -30.50 19.47 29.51
N HIS A 306 -30.01 18.24 29.36
CA HIS A 306 -28.92 17.67 30.13
C HIS A 306 -27.59 17.75 29.36
N ASN A 307 -26.49 17.90 30.10
CA ASN A 307 -25.13 17.83 29.58
C ASN A 307 -24.52 16.48 29.98
N ILE A 308 -24.51 15.54 29.04
CA ILE A 308 -23.96 14.19 29.25
C ILE A 308 -22.46 14.24 28.95
N PRO A 309 -21.57 13.89 29.89
CA PRO A 309 -20.13 13.82 29.61
C PRO A 309 -19.81 12.81 28.50
N VAL A 310 -18.93 13.20 27.58
CA VAL A 310 -18.45 12.34 26.49
C VAL A 310 -17.01 11.91 26.79
N ALA A 311 -16.80 10.64 27.15
CA ALA A 311 -15.46 10.11 27.31
C ALA A 311 -14.79 9.87 25.95
N GLN A 312 -13.51 10.20 25.82
CA GLN A 312 -12.69 9.93 24.64
C GLN A 312 -11.61 8.92 25.01
N PHE A 313 -11.52 7.82 24.29
CA PHE A 313 -10.52 6.77 24.53
C PHE A 313 -10.24 5.96 23.25
N SER A 314 -9.17 5.17 23.26
CA SER A 314 -8.81 4.30 22.15
C SER A 314 -9.66 3.03 22.18
N GLN A 315 -9.99 2.46 21.03
CA GLN A 315 -10.79 1.23 20.99
C GLN A 315 -10.16 0.05 21.75
N ALA A 316 -8.83 -0.02 21.79
CA ALA A 316 -8.10 -1.02 22.58
C ALA A 316 -8.35 -0.91 24.10
N ASP A 317 -8.77 0.27 24.59
CA ASP A 317 -9.04 0.55 26.01
C ASP A 317 -10.33 -0.15 26.49
N VAL A 318 -11.19 -0.62 25.57
CA VAL A 318 -12.38 -1.40 25.87
C VAL A 318 -12.02 -2.78 26.45
N THR A 319 -10.89 -3.35 26.04
CA THR A 319 -10.41 -4.65 26.56
C THR A 319 -10.12 -4.64 28.07
N PRO A 320 -9.27 -3.74 28.60
CA PRO A 320 -9.02 -3.67 30.04
C PRO A 320 -10.27 -3.19 30.80
N PHE A 321 -11.15 -2.39 30.17
CA PHE A 321 -12.45 -2.04 30.74
C PHE A 321 -13.33 -3.27 31.01
N MET A 322 -13.54 -4.14 30.01
CA MET A 322 -14.29 -5.39 30.18
C MET A 322 -13.64 -6.30 31.22
N SER A 323 -12.30 -6.34 31.24
CA SER A 323 -11.55 -7.12 32.22
C SER A 323 -11.80 -6.63 33.66
N ALA A 324 -11.80 -5.31 33.87
CA ALA A 324 -12.08 -4.68 35.15
C ALA A 324 -13.53 -4.89 35.62
N VAL A 325 -14.50 -4.81 34.71
CA VAL A 325 -15.93 -5.03 35.01
C VAL A 325 -16.20 -6.46 35.48
N LEU A 326 -15.54 -7.46 34.89
CA LEU A 326 -15.70 -8.87 35.24
C LEU A 326 -14.69 -9.38 36.27
N GLY A 327 -13.67 -8.59 36.61
CA GLY A 327 -12.56 -9.03 37.47
C GLY A 327 -11.79 -10.23 36.90
N ILE A 328 -11.69 -10.31 35.57
CA ILE A 328 -10.86 -11.31 34.88
C ILE A 328 -9.47 -10.74 34.62
N ALA A 329 -8.52 -11.63 34.30
CA ALA A 329 -7.18 -11.21 33.92
C ALA A 329 -7.24 -10.38 32.63
N VAL A 330 -6.44 -9.32 32.56
CA VAL A 330 -6.29 -8.54 31.32
C VAL A 330 -5.58 -9.41 30.27
N PRO A 331 -6.05 -9.43 29.00
CA PRO A 331 -5.42 -10.22 27.95
C PRO A 331 -3.92 -9.96 27.80
N LYS A 332 -3.16 -11.02 27.52
CA LYS A 332 -1.70 -11.01 27.67
C LYS A 332 -0.95 -9.89 26.93
N ASN A 333 -1.37 -9.65 25.69
CA ASN A 333 -0.75 -8.69 24.77
C ASN A 333 -1.54 -7.37 24.68
N ASN A 334 -2.46 -7.12 25.62
CA ASN A 334 -3.23 -5.88 25.66
C ASN A 334 -2.32 -4.64 25.62
N LEU A 335 -2.67 -3.67 24.77
CA LEU A 335 -2.05 -2.35 24.66
C LEU A 335 -2.97 -1.23 25.16
N GLY A 336 -4.21 -1.55 25.56
CA GLY A 336 -5.18 -0.60 26.07
C GLY A 336 -4.90 -0.14 27.50
N ILE A 337 -5.37 1.06 27.82
CA ILE A 337 -5.34 1.70 29.15
C ILE A 337 -6.77 1.75 29.69
N LEU A 338 -6.98 1.25 30.91
CA LEU A 338 -8.29 1.22 31.55
C LEU A 338 -8.92 2.63 31.66
N PRO A 339 -10.08 2.89 31.02
CA PRO A 339 -10.80 4.17 31.17
C PRO A 339 -11.53 4.22 32.52
N ARG A 340 -10.77 4.48 33.60
CA ARG A 340 -11.20 4.49 35.00
C ARG A 340 -12.48 5.31 35.26
N GLN A 341 -12.65 6.41 34.54
CA GLN A 341 -13.80 7.33 34.66
C GLN A 341 -15.15 6.67 34.30
N LEU A 342 -15.15 5.54 33.60
CA LEU A 342 -16.37 4.83 33.22
C LEU A 342 -16.87 3.86 34.30
N LEU A 343 -16.07 3.60 35.35
CA LEU A 343 -16.40 2.64 36.40
C LEU A 343 -17.02 3.32 37.64
N ASN A 344 -18.03 2.68 38.22
CA ASN A 344 -18.60 3.02 39.52
C ASN A 344 -18.26 1.91 40.53
N VAL A 345 -17.08 2.00 41.11
CA VAL A 345 -16.50 1.01 42.03
C VAL A 345 -15.79 1.73 43.18
N SER A 346 -15.47 1.01 44.26
CA SER A 346 -14.66 1.59 45.33
C SER A 346 -13.29 2.01 44.82
N GLU A 347 -12.70 3.04 45.43
CA GLU A 347 -11.36 3.49 45.04
C GLU A 347 -10.31 2.38 45.20
N GLU A 348 -10.48 1.50 46.18
CA GLU A 348 -9.66 0.30 46.35
C GLU A 348 -9.74 -0.64 45.15
N TYR A 349 -10.97 -0.98 44.70
CA TYR A 349 -11.15 -1.86 43.55
C TYR A 349 -10.63 -1.21 42.26
N ALA A 350 -10.87 0.09 42.09
CA ALA A 350 -10.33 0.86 40.98
C ALA A 350 -8.79 0.82 40.94
N THR A 351 -8.14 1.03 42.08
CA THR A 351 -6.67 0.91 42.19
C THR A 351 -6.21 -0.50 41.83
N TRP A 352 -6.89 -1.55 42.32
CA TRP A 352 -6.60 -2.93 41.95
C TRP A 352 -6.73 -3.16 40.44
N ALA A 353 -7.80 -2.68 39.80
CA ALA A 353 -8.05 -2.88 38.38
C ALA A 353 -7.03 -2.14 37.50
N MET A 354 -6.70 -0.89 37.84
CA MET A 354 -5.67 -0.10 37.15
C MET A 354 -4.29 -0.73 37.34
N TRP A 355 -3.98 -1.22 38.54
CA TRP A 355 -2.74 -1.95 38.81
C TRP A 355 -2.67 -3.25 38.00
N ASN A 356 -3.75 -4.02 37.90
CA ASN A 356 -3.80 -5.26 37.11
C ASN A 356 -3.54 -4.99 35.61
N ASN A 357 -4.10 -3.91 35.07
CA ASN A 357 -3.80 -3.48 33.70
C ASN A 357 -2.32 -3.06 33.54
N ALA A 358 -1.78 -2.29 34.48
CA ALA A 358 -0.38 -1.89 34.48
C ALA A 358 0.57 -3.09 34.59
N GLU A 359 0.28 -4.06 35.48
CA GLU A 359 1.05 -5.30 35.60
C GLU A 359 1.07 -6.06 34.28
N GLN A 360 -0.05 -6.18 33.57
CA GLN A 360 -0.08 -6.91 32.30
C GLN A 360 0.76 -6.24 31.20
N LEU A 361 0.78 -4.90 31.16
CA LEU A 361 1.70 -4.15 30.31
C LEU A 361 3.16 -4.35 30.75
N LEU A 362 3.41 -4.36 32.06
CA LEU A 362 4.75 -4.61 32.61
C LEU A 362 5.26 -6.00 32.27
N GLN A 363 4.42 -7.03 32.18
CA GLN A 363 4.86 -8.36 31.74
C GLN A 363 5.45 -8.34 30.32
N GLN A 364 4.85 -7.56 29.42
CA GLN A 364 5.39 -7.35 28.07
C GLN A 364 6.72 -6.59 28.13
N TYR A 365 6.81 -5.53 28.94
CA TYR A 365 8.06 -4.80 29.13
C TYR A 365 9.17 -5.67 29.73
N TYR A 366 8.88 -6.46 30.77
CA TYR A 366 9.86 -7.33 31.42
C TYR A 366 10.37 -8.43 30.51
N TYR A 367 9.53 -8.95 29.61
CA TYR A 367 9.98 -9.84 28.54
C TYR A 367 11.08 -9.17 27.70
N TRP A 368 10.82 -7.95 27.20
CA TRP A 368 11.79 -7.22 26.39
C TRP A 368 13.03 -6.78 27.18
N GLN A 369 12.85 -6.37 28.42
CA GLN A 369 13.94 -5.99 29.31
C GLN A 369 14.87 -7.19 29.55
N LYS A 370 14.32 -8.38 29.81
CA LYS A 370 15.10 -9.61 29.99
C LYS A 370 15.85 -9.99 28.72
N GLU A 371 15.22 -9.86 27.55
CA GLU A 371 15.89 -10.08 26.26
C GLU A 371 17.04 -9.08 26.05
N ALA A 372 16.87 -7.83 26.45
CA ALA A 372 17.92 -6.81 26.38
C ALA A 372 19.05 -7.03 27.39
N GLU A 373 18.75 -7.42 28.63
CA GLU A 373 19.73 -7.64 29.71
C GLU A 373 20.62 -8.87 29.47
N GLN A 374 20.19 -9.83 28.65
CA GLN A 374 21.00 -10.97 28.24
C GLN A 374 22.12 -10.63 27.24
N LYS A 375 22.19 -9.38 26.76
CA LYS A 375 23.19 -8.95 25.78
C LYS A 375 24.52 -8.58 26.46
N MET A 376 25.65 -8.98 25.87
CA MET A 376 26.99 -8.84 26.48
C MET A 376 27.38 -7.40 26.87
N PHE A 377 26.93 -6.39 26.12
CA PHE A 377 27.23 -4.97 26.31
C PHE A 377 26.12 -4.21 27.04
N GLN A 378 25.39 -4.86 27.94
CA GLN A 378 24.34 -4.21 28.74
C GLN A 378 24.86 -3.02 29.57
N SER A 379 26.15 -2.98 29.92
CA SER A 379 26.78 -1.82 30.57
C SER A 379 26.70 -0.54 29.71
N LEU A 380 26.68 -0.69 28.39
CA LEU A 380 26.50 0.36 27.38
C LEU A 380 25.03 0.56 26.99
N ALA A 381 24.08 -0.02 27.75
CA ALA A 381 22.66 0.23 27.53
C ALA A 381 22.39 1.74 27.46
N THR A 382 21.54 2.12 26.50
CA THR A 382 21.25 3.52 26.22
C THR A 382 20.73 4.21 27.48
N THR A 383 21.01 5.51 27.60
CA THR A 383 20.45 6.32 28.70
C THR A 383 18.93 6.19 28.74
N LYS A 384 18.28 6.09 27.57
CA LYS A 384 16.83 5.88 27.46
C LYS A 384 16.39 4.55 28.10
N GLN A 385 17.05 3.44 27.80
CA GLN A 385 16.74 2.13 28.40
C GLN A 385 16.94 2.14 29.92
N LYS A 386 18.04 2.73 30.41
CA LYS A 386 18.30 2.85 31.86
C LYS A 386 17.24 3.71 32.55
N ASN A 387 16.85 4.83 31.93
CA ASN A 387 15.82 5.70 32.45
C ASN A 387 14.46 5.01 32.55
N PHE A 388 14.06 4.21 31.54
CA PHE A 388 12.83 3.42 31.62
C PHE A 388 12.82 2.50 32.84
N LYS A 389 13.91 1.74 33.05
CA LYS A 389 14.04 0.83 34.19
C LYS A 389 13.88 1.57 35.52
N ILE A 390 14.65 2.64 35.72
CA ILE A 390 14.63 3.43 36.96
C ILE A 390 13.24 4.03 37.23
N MET A 391 12.62 4.63 36.21
CA MET A 391 11.30 5.26 36.38
C MET A 391 10.20 4.24 36.62
N ILE A 392 10.21 3.11 35.90
CA ILE A 392 9.24 2.02 36.10
C ILE A 392 9.38 1.43 37.49
N GLU A 393 10.59 1.05 37.92
CA GLU A 393 10.84 0.50 39.28
C GLU A 393 10.41 1.49 40.37
N ASN A 394 10.68 2.79 40.19
CA ASN A 394 10.25 3.84 41.11
C ASN A 394 8.72 3.99 41.18
N PHE A 395 8.02 3.97 40.04
CA PHE A 395 6.57 4.02 40.04
C PHE A 395 5.94 2.78 40.66
N VAL A 396 6.45 1.59 40.35
CA VAL A 396 6.01 0.32 40.96
C VAL A 396 6.09 0.41 42.49
N GLY A 397 7.25 0.75 43.04
CA GLY A 397 7.44 0.84 44.49
C GLY A 397 6.57 1.92 45.15
N GLN A 398 6.36 3.07 44.48
CA GLN A 398 5.45 4.10 44.99
C GLN A 398 3.98 3.67 44.96
N ILE A 399 3.54 2.97 43.92
CA ILE A 399 2.17 2.46 43.82
C ILE A 399 1.91 1.42 44.91
N GLU A 400 2.85 0.50 45.14
CA GLU A 400 2.77 -0.49 46.21
C GLU A 400 2.63 0.19 47.59
N ASN A 401 3.52 1.12 47.93
CA ASN A 401 3.46 1.86 49.19
C ASN A 401 2.16 2.65 49.35
N LEU A 402 1.72 3.38 48.32
CA LEU A 402 0.48 4.17 48.38
C LEU A 402 -0.76 3.27 48.53
N THR A 403 -0.72 2.08 47.94
CA THR A 403 -1.81 1.10 48.06
C THR A 403 -1.86 0.54 49.49
N GLU A 404 -0.72 0.20 50.09
CA GLU A 404 -0.63 -0.22 51.49
C GLU A 404 -1.07 0.87 52.48
N GLU A 405 -0.76 2.13 52.19
CA GLU A 405 -1.21 3.29 52.98
C GLU A 405 -2.69 3.66 52.77
N GLY A 406 -3.40 2.98 51.87
CA GLY A 406 -4.80 3.28 51.52
C GLY A 406 -5.01 4.58 50.72
N LYS A 407 -3.95 5.14 50.12
CA LYS A 407 -3.97 6.36 49.29
C LYS A 407 -4.32 6.07 47.83
N TYR A 408 -5.48 5.44 47.63
CA TYR A 408 -5.90 4.88 46.34
C TYR A 408 -5.91 5.87 45.17
N ILE A 409 -6.40 7.10 45.35
CA ILE A 409 -6.47 8.10 44.27
C ILE A 409 -5.07 8.49 43.76
N GLN A 410 -4.08 8.55 44.65
CA GLN A 410 -2.70 8.87 44.26
C GLN A 410 -2.06 7.67 43.53
N ALA A 411 -2.32 6.45 44.00
CA ALA A 411 -1.89 5.23 43.32
C ALA A 411 -2.47 5.13 41.90
N GLN A 412 -3.76 5.43 41.71
CA GLN A 412 -4.41 5.44 40.39
C GLN A 412 -3.71 6.39 39.40
N LYS A 413 -3.38 7.62 39.83
CA LYS A 413 -2.65 8.58 38.98
C LYS A 413 -1.27 8.06 38.57
N LEU A 414 -0.55 7.40 39.48
CA LEU A 414 0.74 6.79 39.15
C LEU A 414 0.57 5.58 38.22
N CYS A 415 -0.49 4.79 38.37
CA CYS A 415 -0.80 3.70 37.42
C CYS A 415 -0.98 4.23 35.98
N ASP A 416 -1.70 5.34 35.79
CA ASP A 416 -1.86 5.95 34.46
C ASP A 416 -0.53 6.38 33.84
N MET A 417 0.32 7.02 34.65
CA MET A 417 1.66 7.42 34.23
C MET A 417 2.54 6.20 33.90
N LEU A 418 2.45 5.15 34.72
CA LEU A 418 3.18 3.89 34.54
C LEU A 418 2.75 3.17 33.25
N MET A 419 1.45 3.06 32.99
CA MET A 419 0.94 2.42 31.76
C MET A 419 1.43 3.15 30.52
N SER A 420 1.35 4.49 30.52
CA SER A 420 1.84 5.34 29.43
C SER A 420 3.35 5.16 29.18
N LEU A 421 4.15 5.18 30.25
CA LEU A 421 5.60 4.97 30.19
C LEU A 421 5.94 3.55 29.69
N THR A 422 5.19 2.54 30.14
CA THR A 422 5.40 1.14 29.79
C THR A 422 5.12 0.89 28.31
N LEU A 423 4.05 1.50 27.75
CA LEU A 423 3.76 1.44 26.32
C LEU A 423 4.87 2.09 25.48
N GLU A 424 5.44 3.21 25.92
CA GLU A 424 6.61 3.81 25.25
C GLU A 424 7.82 2.87 25.27
N ALA A 425 8.06 2.22 26.43
CA ALA A 425 9.15 1.26 26.57
C ALA A 425 8.97 0.02 25.69
N ILE A 426 7.76 -0.54 25.61
CA ILE A 426 7.42 -1.66 24.71
C ILE A 426 7.71 -1.27 23.25
N ARG A 427 7.24 -0.10 22.80
CA ARG A 427 7.46 0.39 21.44
C ARG A 427 8.94 0.56 21.13
N TYR A 428 9.72 1.07 22.10
CA TYR A 428 11.17 1.21 21.96
C TYR A 428 11.86 -0.15 21.69
N PHE A 429 11.46 -1.21 22.39
CA PHE A 429 12.06 -2.54 22.18
C PHE A 429 11.60 -3.22 20.91
N GLN A 430 10.33 -3.08 20.53
CA GLN A 430 9.80 -3.61 19.27
C GLN A 430 10.50 -3.01 18.05
N THR A 431 11.00 -1.76 18.15
CA THR A 431 11.71 -1.05 17.09
C THR A 431 13.22 -0.98 17.31
N TYR A 432 13.77 -1.76 18.26
CA TYR A 432 15.14 -1.58 18.77
C TYR A 432 16.25 -1.62 17.72
N TYR A 433 16.14 -2.51 16.71
CA TYR A 433 17.15 -2.64 15.64
C TYR A 433 16.79 -1.88 14.36
N GLN A 434 15.64 -1.21 14.33
CA GLN A 434 15.09 -0.65 13.10
C GLN A 434 16.04 0.40 12.53
N SER A 435 16.50 1.36 13.33
CA SER A 435 17.38 2.44 12.86
C SER A 435 18.74 1.92 12.40
N GLU A 436 19.33 0.94 13.10
CA GLU A 436 20.62 0.34 12.77
C GLU A 436 20.52 -0.46 11.47
N LEU A 437 19.44 -1.22 11.28
CA LEU A 437 19.20 -1.97 10.04
C LEU A 437 18.96 -1.03 8.86
N LEU A 438 18.15 0.01 9.04
CA LEU A 438 17.93 1.06 8.04
C LEU A 438 19.28 1.69 7.63
N PHE A 439 20.13 2.03 8.60
CA PHE A 439 21.46 2.58 8.34
C PHE A 439 22.37 1.58 7.60
N ALA A 440 22.45 0.34 8.07
CA ALA A 440 23.30 -0.70 7.48
C ALA A 440 22.94 -0.97 6.01
N LEU A 441 21.65 -1.08 5.71
CA LEU A 441 21.15 -1.32 4.36
C LEU A 441 21.25 -0.08 3.47
N THR A 442 21.12 1.12 4.04
CA THR A 442 21.45 2.36 3.33
C THR A 442 22.92 2.37 2.94
N MET A 443 23.83 2.01 3.85
CA MET A 443 25.26 1.91 3.53
C MET A 443 25.54 0.86 2.47
N MET A 444 24.86 -0.30 2.51
CA MET A 444 24.95 -1.30 1.45
C MET A 444 24.57 -0.71 0.08
N MET A 445 23.41 -0.04 0.00
CA MET A 445 22.92 0.54 -1.24
C MET A 445 23.77 1.71 -1.73
N LEU A 446 24.28 2.58 -0.85
CA LEU A 446 25.22 3.64 -1.20
C LEU A 446 26.53 3.07 -1.76
N GLY A 447 27.06 2.00 -1.14
CA GLY A 447 28.23 1.28 -1.65
C GLY A 447 27.97 0.67 -3.03
N TRP A 448 26.80 0.05 -3.22
CA TRP A 448 26.37 -0.50 -4.50
C TRP A 448 26.26 0.58 -5.60
N ILE A 449 25.59 1.70 -5.31
CA ILE A 449 25.48 2.86 -6.22
C ILE A 449 26.87 3.39 -6.58
N LEU A 450 27.80 3.46 -5.62
CA LEU A 450 29.17 3.90 -5.87
C LEU A 450 29.93 2.94 -6.81
N MET A 451 29.75 1.62 -6.64
CA MET A 451 30.29 0.60 -7.55
C MET A 451 29.75 0.76 -8.98
N LEU A 452 28.45 0.96 -9.12
CA LEU A 452 27.82 1.21 -10.43
C LEU A 452 28.29 2.53 -11.05
N THR A 453 28.41 3.58 -10.25
CA THR A 453 28.88 4.90 -10.69
C THR A 453 30.30 4.82 -11.22
N LYS A 454 31.21 4.12 -10.52
CA LYS A 454 32.56 3.81 -11.02
C LYS A 454 32.48 3.12 -12.37
N GLN A 455 31.74 2.02 -12.49
CA GLN A 455 31.67 1.27 -13.73
C GLN A 455 31.08 2.08 -14.89
N THR A 456 30.21 3.04 -14.59
CA THR A 456 29.50 3.88 -15.55
C THR A 456 30.38 5.01 -16.07
N PHE A 457 30.98 5.79 -15.15
CA PHE A 457 31.68 7.04 -15.44
C PHE A 457 33.21 6.96 -15.42
N ALA A 458 33.81 5.95 -14.77
CA ALA A 458 35.26 5.77 -14.84
C ALA A 458 35.62 5.32 -16.27
N VAL A 459 36.13 6.27 -17.05
CA VAL A 459 36.88 5.99 -18.27
C VAL A 459 38.03 5.08 -17.85
N GLY A 460 38.29 4.02 -18.62
CA GLY A 460 39.40 3.12 -18.34
C GLY A 460 40.70 3.92 -18.26
N SER A 461 41.09 4.33 -17.06
CA SER A 461 42.44 4.74 -16.82
C SER A 461 43.23 3.49 -17.11
N GLN A 462 43.97 3.50 -18.21
CA GLN A 462 45.13 2.65 -18.38
C GLN A 462 46.09 3.03 -17.24
N THR A 463 45.79 2.55 -16.03
CA THR A 463 46.78 2.45 -14.99
C THR A 463 47.65 1.30 -15.43
N ASN A 464 48.90 1.59 -15.76
CA ASN A 464 49.89 0.59 -16.08
C ASN A 464 49.79 -0.55 -15.04
N PRO A 465 49.57 -1.80 -15.46
CA PRO A 465 49.26 -2.91 -14.55
C PRO A 465 50.40 -3.31 -13.60
N GLU A 466 51.53 -2.59 -13.58
CA GLU A 466 52.76 -3.00 -12.88
C GLU A 466 53.34 -1.90 -11.97
N SER A 467 52.56 -1.45 -10.97
CA SER A 467 53.14 -0.76 -9.81
C SER A 467 53.23 -1.76 -8.63
N PRO A 468 54.44 -2.11 -8.13
CA PRO A 468 54.59 -2.97 -6.95
C PRO A 468 53.97 -2.39 -5.66
N SER A 469 53.56 -1.11 -5.66
CA SER A 469 52.84 -0.46 -4.54
C SER A 469 51.36 -0.87 -4.40
N ASN A 470 50.80 -1.61 -5.37
CA ASN A 470 49.38 -1.98 -5.37
C ASN A 470 49.07 -3.24 -4.53
N ASN A 471 50.03 -4.16 -4.38
CA ASN A 471 49.78 -5.42 -3.66
C ASN A 471 49.72 -5.21 -2.14
N THR A 472 50.56 -4.35 -1.58
CA THR A 472 50.57 -4.03 -0.14
C THR A 472 49.31 -3.29 0.30
N SER A 473 48.83 -2.33 -0.50
CA SER A 473 47.60 -1.58 -0.20
C SER A 473 46.33 -2.45 -0.32
N ARG A 474 46.28 -3.35 -1.31
CA ARG A 474 45.17 -4.34 -1.42
C ARG A 474 45.19 -5.36 -0.27
N ALA A 475 46.35 -5.88 0.10
CA ALA A 475 46.49 -6.79 1.23
C ALA A 475 46.03 -6.13 2.55
N ALA A 476 46.44 -4.88 2.80
CA ALA A 476 45.95 -4.11 3.94
C ALA A 476 44.43 -3.92 3.92
N GLY A 477 43.83 -3.68 2.75
CA GLY A 477 42.38 -3.60 2.59
C GLY A 477 41.64 -4.91 2.92
N TYR A 478 42.16 -6.06 2.47
CA TYR A 478 41.59 -7.37 2.82
C TYR A 478 41.67 -7.66 4.32
N VAL A 479 42.83 -7.37 4.94
CA VAL A 479 43.02 -7.54 6.38
C VAL A 479 42.07 -6.64 7.15
N LEU A 480 41.95 -5.36 6.78
CA LEU A 480 41.04 -4.42 7.43
C LEU A 480 39.58 -4.85 7.29
N SER A 481 39.12 -5.21 6.09
CA SER A 481 37.75 -5.68 5.87
C SER A 481 37.46 -6.97 6.63
N GLY A 482 38.41 -7.91 6.68
CA GLY A 482 38.30 -9.14 7.45
C GLY A 482 38.24 -8.88 8.95
N LEU A 483 39.06 -7.98 9.47
CA LEU A 483 39.04 -7.58 10.89
C LEU A 483 37.73 -6.89 11.26
N VAL A 484 37.23 -5.96 10.43
CA VAL A 484 35.94 -5.30 10.65
C VAL A 484 34.79 -6.31 10.57
N GLY A 485 34.81 -7.22 9.59
CA GLY A 485 33.78 -8.27 9.48
C GLY A 485 33.79 -9.23 10.66
N PHE A 486 34.97 -9.69 11.09
CA PHE A 486 35.14 -10.51 12.28
C PHE A 486 34.68 -9.78 13.54
N LEU A 487 35.00 -8.49 13.68
CA LEU A 487 34.54 -7.66 14.80
C LEU A 487 33.02 -7.54 14.80
N VAL A 488 32.39 -7.15 13.68
CA VAL A 488 30.93 -7.03 13.56
C VAL A 488 30.24 -8.36 13.87
N LEU A 489 30.74 -9.47 13.32
CA LEU A 489 30.22 -10.81 13.59
C LEU A 489 30.35 -11.18 15.07
N SER A 490 31.54 -11.04 15.64
CA SER A 490 31.84 -11.41 17.03
C SER A 490 31.04 -10.57 18.02
N LEU A 491 30.95 -9.25 17.80
CA LEU A 491 30.13 -8.36 18.61
C LEU A 491 28.64 -8.72 18.54
N ASN A 492 28.12 -9.04 17.35
CA ASN A 492 26.70 -9.40 17.22
C ASN A 492 26.36 -10.78 17.79
N ILE A 493 27.24 -11.77 17.64
CA ILE A 493 27.09 -13.08 18.31
C ILE A 493 27.12 -12.89 19.83
N ALA A 494 28.07 -12.10 20.32
CA ALA A 494 28.15 -11.72 21.73
C ALA A 494 26.89 -11.01 22.23
N GLN A 495 26.28 -10.18 21.39
CA GLN A 495 25.02 -9.48 21.66
C GLN A 495 23.77 -10.36 21.53
N LYS A 496 23.91 -11.64 21.14
CA LYS A 496 22.77 -12.51 20.80
C LYS A 496 21.82 -11.87 19.78
N THR A 497 22.35 -11.03 18.87
CA THR A 497 21.55 -10.42 17.82
C THR A 497 20.95 -11.52 16.93
N PRO A 498 19.67 -11.41 16.50
CA PRO A 498 19.06 -12.40 15.61
C PRO A 498 19.91 -12.63 14.35
N SER A 499 20.08 -13.89 13.94
CA SER A 499 21.00 -14.29 12.85
C SER A 499 20.76 -13.54 11.54
N LEU A 500 19.49 -13.27 11.20
CA LEU A 500 19.13 -12.51 10.01
C LEU A 500 19.54 -11.03 10.10
N ALA A 501 19.46 -10.40 11.29
CA ALA A 501 20.01 -9.06 11.50
C ALA A 501 21.54 -9.04 11.40
N ILE A 502 22.23 -10.08 11.93
CA ILE A 502 23.70 -10.22 11.75
C ILE A 502 24.05 -10.26 10.28
N PHE A 503 23.31 -11.05 9.48
CA PHE A 503 23.49 -11.10 8.04
C PHE A 503 23.39 -9.70 7.42
N TYR A 504 22.33 -8.94 7.72
CA TYR A 504 22.17 -7.57 7.20
C TYR A 504 23.29 -6.61 7.64
N PHE A 505 23.85 -6.76 8.85
CA PHE A 505 25.00 -5.96 9.29
C PHE A 505 26.32 -6.32 8.58
N LEU A 506 26.47 -7.56 8.12
CA LEU A 506 27.69 -8.01 7.43
C LEU A 506 27.72 -7.65 5.94
N VAL A 507 26.56 -7.58 5.28
CA VAL A 507 26.49 -7.23 3.85
C VAL A 507 27.17 -5.88 3.52
N PRO A 508 26.91 -4.76 4.22
CA PRO A 508 27.61 -3.51 3.93
C PRO A 508 29.12 -3.62 4.18
N VAL A 509 29.57 -4.39 5.18
CA VAL A 509 31.01 -4.62 5.42
C VAL A 509 31.67 -5.29 4.22
N ALA A 510 31.00 -6.28 3.61
CA ALA A 510 31.50 -6.92 2.40
C ALA A 510 31.55 -5.96 1.21
N VAL A 511 30.50 -5.17 0.99
CA VAL A 511 30.41 -4.18 -0.11
C VAL A 511 31.49 -3.10 0.04
N TRP A 512 31.57 -2.46 1.23
CA TRP A 512 32.56 -1.42 1.48
C TRP A 512 33.98 -1.97 1.57
N GLY A 513 34.16 -3.18 2.07
CA GLY A 513 35.43 -3.90 2.01
C GLY A 513 35.96 -4.00 0.59
N TYR A 514 35.11 -4.44 -0.35
CA TYR A 514 35.44 -4.48 -1.78
C TYR A 514 35.83 -3.10 -2.34
N ILE A 515 35.11 -2.04 -1.97
CA ILE A 515 35.40 -0.66 -2.40
C ILE A 515 36.73 -0.17 -1.86
N ILE A 516 37.00 -0.39 -0.56
CA ILE A 516 38.23 0.04 0.12
C ILE A 516 39.47 -0.62 -0.49
N ILE A 517 39.40 -1.92 -0.78
CA ILE A 517 40.47 -2.66 -1.47
C ILE A 517 40.84 -2.02 -2.82
N GLN A 518 39.87 -1.39 -3.48
CA GLN A 518 40.02 -0.75 -4.79
C GLN A 518 39.92 0.79 -4.72
N TRP A 519 40.09 1.41 -3.55
CA TRP A 519 39.75 2.83 -3.30
C TRP A 519 40.39 3.81 -4.30
N ARG A 520 41.64 3.54 -4.71
CA ARG A 520 42.35 4.37 -5.71
C ARG A 520 41.57 4.52 -7.02
N GLU A 521 40.82 3.49 -7.42
CA GLU A 521 40.03 3.47 -8.65
C GLU A 521 38.72 4.29 -8.53
N TYR A 522 38.35 4.73 -7.33
CA TYR A 522 37.18 5.58 -7.07
C TYR A 522 37.53 7.06 -6.94
N LYS A 523 38.82 7.40 -6.77
CA LYS A 523 39.28 8.78 -6.51
C LYS A 523 38.81 9.78 -7.57
N SER A 524 38.72 9.36 -8.83
CA SER A 524 38.25 10.21 -9.94
C SER A 524 36.78 10.64 -9.81
N LEU A 525 35.97 9.93 -9.02
CA LEU A 525 34.55 10.26 -8.80
C LEU A 525 34.33 11.40 -7.80
N PHE A 526 35.35 11.74 -7.00
CA PHE A 526 35.27 12.76 -5.94
C PHE A 526 35.84 14.12 -6.36
N THR A 527 35.86 14.40 -7.67
CA THR A 527 36.18 15.75 -8.18
C THR A 527 34.95 16.66 -8.04
N LEU A 528 35.16 17.97 -7.90
CA LEU A 528 34.06 18.94 -7.77
C LEU A 528 33.05 18.84 -8.93
N GLN A 529 33.53 18.54 -10.15
CA GLN A 529 32.69 18.35 -11.33
C GLN A 529 31.82 17.10 -11.25
N CYS A 530 32.38 15.96 -10.79
CA CYS A 530 31.59 14.75 -10.60
C CYS A 530 30.59 14.89 -9.45
N ILE A 531 30.96 15.58 -8.37
CA ILE A 531 30.07 15.85 -7.24
C ILE A 531 28.91 16.75 -7.66
N SER A 532 29.18 17.85 -8.38
CA SER A 532 28.11 18.73 -8.87
C SER A 532 27.16 18.00 -9.81
N TYR A 533 27.70 17.14 -10.68
CA TYR A 533 26.90 16.29 -11.55
C TYR A 533 26.03 15.28 -10.77
N GLY A 534 26.59 14.66 -9.73
CA GLY A 534 25.87 13.76 -8.83
C GLY A 534 24.73 14.47 -8.08
N LEU A 535 24.94 15.73 -7.66
CA LEU A 535 23.89 16.52 -7.01
C LEU A 535 22.71 16.78 -7.94
N VAL A 536 22.94 17.13 -9.22
CA VAL A 536 21.84 17.31 -10.18
C VAL A 536 21.08 15.99 -10.39
N PHE A 537 21.79 14.87 -10.43
CA PHE A 537 21.19 13.55 -10.53
C PHE A 537 20.29 13.21 -9.34
N ILE A 538 20.74 13.52 -8.11
CA ILE A 538 19.94 13.35 -6.89
C ILE A 538 18.71 14.25 -6.92
N ILE A 539 18.85 15.54 -7.26
CA ILE A 539 17.71 16.48 -7.35
C ILE A 539 16.64 15.95 -8.32
N PHE A 540 17.06 15.41 -9.47
CA PHE A 540 16.13 14.81 -10.41
C PHE A 540 15.46 13.56 -9.85
N ALA A 541 16.21 12.67 -9.19
CA ALA A 541 15.67 11.48 -8.54
C ALA A 541 14.64 11.83 -7.44
N GLU A 542 14.95 12.81 -6.59
CA GLU A 542 14.04 13.32 -5.55
C GLU A 542 12.75 13.86 -6.16
N ALA A 543 12.85 14.68 -7.22
CA ALA A 543 11.66 15.20 -7.90
C ALA A 543 10.77 14.09 -8.48
N LEU A 544 11.38 12.99 -8.96
CA LEU A 544 10.63 11.81 -9.39
C LEU A 544 9.99 11.07 -8.23
N VAL A 545 10.65 10.92 -7.08
CA VAL A 545 10.06 10.34 -5.86
C VAL A 545 8.84 11.14 -5.44
N PHE A 546 8.94 12.48 -5.38
CA PHE A 546 7.80 13.33 -5.05
C PHE A 546 6.64 13.19 -6.04
N SER A 547 6.93 12.89 -7.33
CA SER A 547 5.88 12.66 -8.34
C SER A 547 5.03 11.40 -8.09
N PHE A 548 5.49 10.45 -7.26
CA PHE A 548 4.67 9.33 -6.81
C PHE A 548 3.63 9.75 -5.76
N MET A 549 3.92 10.79 -4.98
CA MET A 549 3.02 11.30 -3.95
C MET A 549 2.08 12.38 -4.52
N GLU A 550 2.60 13.24 -5.38
CA GLU A 550 1.85 14.31 -6.04
C GLU A 550 2.05 14.23 -7.57
N PRO A 551 1.18 13.49 -8.30
CA PRO A 551 1.32 13.27 -9.74
C PRO A 551 1.36 14.56 -10.58
N ARG A 552 0.88 15.70 -10.07
CA ARG A 552 0.97 17.00 -10.77
C ARG A 552 2.43 17.42 -11.01
N LEU A 553 3.36 17.03 -10.13
CA LEU A 553 4.79 17.31 -10.29
C LEU A 553 5.36 16.66 -11.55
N LEU A 554 4.82 15.52 -11.97
CA LEU A 554 5.21 14.88 -13.23
C LEU A 554 4.93 15.79 -14.44
N GLY A 555 3.83 16.56 -14.41
CA GLY A 555 3.53 17.56 -15.44
C GLY A 555 4.58 18.68 -15.49
N ILE A 556 5.06 19.15 -14.34
CA ILE A 556 6.14 20.15 -14.26
C ILE A 556 7.45 19.59 -14.82
N LEU A 557 7.80 18.36 -14.46
CA LEU A 557 9.02 17.71 -14.96
C LEU A 557 8.97 17.49 -16.48
N LEU A 558 7.81 17.12 -17.02
CA LEU A 558 7.59 17.03 -18.47
C LEU A 558 7.74 18.39 -19.16
N PHE A 559 7.26 19.47 -18.54
CA PHE A 559 7.45 20.83 -19.05
C PHE A 559 8.93 21.25 -19.07
N VAL A 560 9.65 21.02 -17.97
CA VAL A 560 11.10 21.28 -17.90
C VAL A 560 11.84 20.48 -18.98
N HIS A 561 11.49 19.21 -19.14
CA HIS A 561 12.08 18.36 -20.19
C HIS A 561 11.80 18.89 -21.60
N CYS A 562 10.56 19.34 -21.87
CA CYS A 562 10.19 19.97 -23.14
C CYS A 562 11.07 21.18 -23.46
N CYS A 563 11.28 22.06 -22.49
CA CYS A 563 12.14 23.24 -22.61
C CYS A 563 13.60 22.86 -22.88
N VAL A 564 14.17 21.92 -22.12
CA VAL A 564 15.57 21.48 -22.27
C VAL A 564 15.83 20.90 -23.66
N VAL A 565 14.93 20.04 -24.17
CA VAL A 565 15.06 19.44 -25.51
C VAL A 565 14.90 20.50 -26.61
N THR A 566 13.98 21.46 -26.44
CA THR A 566 13.78 22.57 -27.37
C THR A 566 15.04 23.45 -27.49
N VAL A 567 15.67 23.77 -26.35
CA VAL A 567 16.94 24.50 -26.32
C VAL A 567 18.07 23.68 -26.95
N GLY A 568 18.11 22.36 -26.72
CA GLY A 568 19.09 21.46 -27.34
C GLY A 568 19.04 21.48 -28.88
N MET A 569 17.85 21.64 -29.45
CA MET A 569 17.67 21.79 -30.91
C MET A 569 18.10 23.17 -31.45
N LYS A 570 18.32 24.16 -30.58
CA LYS A 570 18.76 25.52 -30.98
C LYS A 570 20.16 25.52 -31.57
N ASN A 571 21.06 24.67 -31.08
CA ASN A 571 22.44 24.59 -31.57
C ASN A 571 22.58 23.97 -32.97
N VAL A 572 21.47 23.46 -33.53
CA VAL A 572 21.38 22.95 -34.91
C VAL A 572 20.89 24.07 -35.88
N GLU A 573 20.53 25.26 -35.36
CA GLU A 573 19.93 26.39 -36.12
C GLU A 573 20.86 27.14 -37.07
N ASN A 574 22.14 26.80 -37.20
CA ASN A 574 23.02 27.51 -38.13
C ASN A 574 22.63 27.34 -39.61
N ASP A 575 21.72 26.41 -39.93
CA ASP A 575 21.00 26.32 -41.21
C ASP A 575 19.50 26.08 -40.93
N GLU A 576 18.64 27.11 -41.04
CA GLU A 576 17.18 26.97 -40.90
C GLU A 576 16.60 26.09 -42.04
N THR A 577 16.66 24.77 -41.89
CA THR A 577 15.87 23.85 -42.70
C THR A 577 14.44 23.78 -42.15
N ASN A 578 13.43 23.87 -43.03
CA ASN A 578 12.01 23.73 -42.67
C ASN A 578 11.70 22.49 -41.77
N VAL A 579 12.56 21.47 -41.85
CA VAL A 579 12.49 20.23 -41.07
C VAL A 579 12.68 20.47 -39.57
N VAL A 580 13.68 21.26 -39.16
CA VAL A 580 13.97 21.52 -37.72
C VAL A 580 12.80 22.27 -37.08
N ARG A 581 12.25 23.26 -37.78
CA ARG A 581 11.07 24.02 -37.31
C ARG A 581 9.86 23.10 -37.13
N LEU A 582 9.61 22.19 -38.08
CA LEU A 582 8.49 21.24 -38.00
C LEU A 582 8.65 20.23 -36.85
N VAL A 583 9.85 19.70 -36.62
CA VAL A 583 10.12 18.80 -35.47
C VAL A 583 9.92 19.54 -34.15
N ARG A 584 10.41 20.78 -34.03
CA ARG A 584 10.24 21.60 -32.83
C ARG A 584 8.77 21.85 -32.50
N ILE A 585 7.96 22.22 -33.49
CA ILE A 585 6.51 22.43 -33.30
C ILE A 585 5.85 21.13 -32.84
N ARG A 586 6.14 20.00 -33.49
CA ARG A 586 5.56 18.70 -33.11
C ARG A 586 5.97 18.27 -31.70
N TRP A 587 7.23 18.46 -31.32
CA TRP A 587 7.74 18.19 -29.98
C TRP A 587 7.02 19.01 -28.90
N ILE A 588 6.90 20.33 -29.10
CA ILE A 588 6.24 21.23 -28.16
C ILE A 588 4.76 20.88 -28.05
N CYS A 589 4.05 20.73 -29.18
CA CYS A 589 2.64 20.38 -29.17
C CYS A 589 2.37 19.02 -28.49
N GLY A 590 3.14 17.98 -28.82
CA GLY A 590 3.01 16.67 -28.18
C GLY A 590 3.24 16.74 -26.67
N SER A 591 4.30 17.43 -26.24
CA SER A 591 4.63 17.59 -24.83
C SER A 591 3.56 18.36 -24.06
N LEU A 592 3.06 19.48 -24.60
CA LEU A 592 2.00 20.28 -23.96
C LEU A 592 0.70 19.49 -23.80
N LEU A 593 0.32 18.69 -24.81
CA LEU A 593 -0.83 17.81 -24.70
C LEU A 593 -0.64 16.75 -23.61
N LEU A 594 0.56 16.14 -23.53
CA LEU A 594 0.86 15.11 -22.54
C LEU A 594 0.86 15.65 -21.09
N ILE A 595 1.30 16.90 -20.88
CA ILE A 595 1.34 17.55 -19.57
C ILE A 595 -0.05 17.69 -18.94
N ALA A 596 -1.12 17.75 -19.74
CA ALA A 596 -2.48 17.87 -19.21
C ALA A 596 -2.91 16.65 -18.36
N PHE A 597 -2.44 15.44 -18.70
CA PHE A 597 -2.95 14.21 -18.08
C PHE A 597 -2.48 13.99 -16.63
N PRO A 598 -1.20 14.24 -16.26
CA PRO A 598 -0.79 14.20 -14.85
C PRO A 598 -1.53 15.21 -13.95
N LEU A 599 -2.09 16.29 -14.52
CA LEU A 599 -2.86 17.29 -13.79
C LEU A 599 -4.31 16.85 -13.50
N ILE A 600 -4.80 15.84 -14.20
CA ILE A 600 -6.14 15.27 -13.99
C ILE A 600 -6.13 14.45 -12.69
N PRO A 601 -7.03 14.73 -11.71
CA PRO A 601 -7.13 13.96 -10.47
C PRO A 601 -7.48 12.49 -10.74
N LYS A 602 -6.69 11.54 -10.21
CA LYS A 602 -6.83 10.10 -10.53
C LYS A 602 -7.63 9.29 -9.50
N VAL A 603 -7.70 9.75 -8.26
CA VAL A 603 -8.32 9.00 -7.16
C VAL A 603 -9.73 9.51 -6.91
N GLY A 604 -10.72 8.61 -7.03
CA GLY A 604 -12.09 8.79 -6.54
C GLY A 604 -12.99 9.73 -7.33
N ARG A 605 -12.69 10.07 -8.60
CA ARG A 605 -13.47 11.07 -9.37
C ARG A 605 -13.68 10.85 -10.87
N ILE A 606 -13.16 9.79 -11.51
CA ILE A 606 -13.39 9.62 -12.96
C ILE A 606 -14.20 8.36 -13.20
N ASP A 607 -15.51 8.55 -13.05
CA ASP A 607 -16.52 7.71 -13.67
C ASP A 607 -16.24 7.56 -15.17
N SER A 608 -16.68 6.47 -15.78
CA SER A 608 -16.62 6.26 -17.23
C SER A 608 -17.19 7.48 -17.97
N ASN A 609 -16.34 8.20 -18.72
CA ASN A 609 -16.77 9.35 -19.52
C ASN A 609 -16.85 8.97 -21.00
N VAL A 610 -18.06 8.61 -21.41
CA VAL A 610 -18.35 8.11 -22.76
C VAL A 610 -18.06 9.16 -23.84
N TYR A 611 -18.28 10.45 -23.57
CA TYR A 611 -18.00 11.51 -24.54
C TYR A 611 -16.50 11.63 -24.82
N LEU A 612 -15.67 11.58 -23.78
CA LEU A 612 -14.21 11.57 -23.94
C LEU A 612 -13.74 10.32 -24.69
N LEU A 613 -14.36 9.17 -24.43
CA LEU A 613 -14.06 7.93 -25.16
C LEU A 613 -14.43 8.05 -26.65
N ILE A 614 -15.59 8.62 -27.00
CA ILE A 614 -16.00 8.85 -28.39
C ILE A 614 -15.02 9.79 -29.12
N ILE A 615 -14.66 10.91 -28.49
CA ILE A 615 -13.66 11.85 -29.03
C ILE A 615 -12.32 11.13 -29.25
N SER A 616 -11.92 10.30 -28.29
CA SER A 616 -10.70 9.49 -28.38
C SER A 616 -10.72 8.53 -29.58
N ILE A 617 -11.86 7.86 -29.83
CA ILE A 617 -12.03 6.93 -30.96
C ILE A 617 -11.91 7.68 -32.29
N ILE A 618 -12.56 8.84 -32.42
CA ILE A 618 -12.48 9.67 -33.64
C ILE A 618 -11.05 10.14 -33.87
N ALA A 619 -10.40 10.69 -32.83
CA ALA A 619 -9.02 11.17 -32.92
C ALA A 619 -8.04 10.07 -33.34
N TRP A 620 -8.14 8.88 -32.73
CA TRP A 620 -7.33 7.72 -33.13
C TRP A 620 -7.63 7.23 -34.54
N THR A 621 -8.89 7.27 -34.97
CA THR A 621 -9.26 6.87 -36.33
C THR A 621 -8.57 7.79 -37.34
N VAL A 622 -8.65 9.11 -37.15
CA VAL A 622 -7.98 10.09 -38.03
C VAL A 622 -6.45 9.91 -37.99
N ALA A 623 -5.86 9.78 -36.79
CA ALA A 623 -4.43 9.58 -36.63
C ALA A 623 -3.94 8.31 -37.37
N ASN A 624 -4.65 7.19 -37.20
CA ASN A 624 -4.31 5.94 -37.88
C ASN A 624 -4.45 6.03 -39.40
N MET A 625 -5.47 6.74 -39.91
CA MET A 625 -5.61 6.98 -41.35
C MET A 625 -4.41 7.76 -41.93
N ILE A 626 -3.91 8.76 -41.20
CA ILE A 626 -2.71 9.53 -41.58
C ILE A 626 -1.47 8.64 -41.52
N ILE A 627 -1.27 7.91 -40.42
CA ILE A 627 -0.13 7.01 -40.21
C ILE A 627 -0.07 5.97 -41.33
N ILE A 628 -1.15 5.23 -41.57
CA ILE A 628 -1.19 4.11 -42.53
C ILE A 628 -0.96 4.59 -43.97
N ARG A 629 -1.43 5.80 -44.33
CA ARG A 629 -1.18 6.38 -45.65
C ARG A 629 0.29 6.77 -45.88
N ASN A 630 0.99 7.14 -44.81
CA ASN A 630 2.40 7.52 -44.86
C ASN A 630 3.35 6.31 -44.71
N LEU A 631 2.86 5.18 -44.23
CA LEU A 631 3.63 3.94 -44.13
C LEU A 631 3.83 3.27 -45.49
N ILE A 632 5.04 2.76 -45.73
CA ILE A 632 5.34 1.96 -46.92
C ILE A 632 4.93 0.51 -46.66
N LEU A 633 3.69 0.18 -47.03
CA LEU A 633 3.07 -1.14 -46.88
C LEU A 633 2.66 -1.72 -48.24
N PRO A 634 2.54 -3.06 -48.38
CA PRO A 634 1.87 -3.65 -49.54
C PRO A 634 0.44 -3.09 -49.69
N LYS A 635 0.03 -2.73 -50.92
CA LYS A 635 -1.26 -2.05 -51.18
C LYS A 635 -2.48 -2.77 -50.55
N PHE A 636 -2.48 -4.11 -50.57
CA PHE A 636 -3.53 -4.90 -49.94
C PHE A 636 -3.55 -4.71 -48.41
N VAL A 637 -2.37 -4.75 -47.77
CA VAL A 637 -2.22 -4.52 -46.31
C VAL A 637 -2.65 -3.10 -45.95
N THR A 638 -2.28 -2.09 -46.74
CA THR A 638 -2.74 -0.70 -46.51
C THR A 638 -4.28 -0.63 -46.50
N ARG A 639 -4.94 -1.21 -47.52
CA ARG A 639 -6.41 -1.20 -47.61
C ARG A 639 -7.06 -1.98 -46.46
N ALA A 640 -6.53 -3.16 -46.15
CA ALA A 640 -7.00 -3.99 -45.06
C ALA A 640 -6.87 -3.27 -43.71
N SER A 641 -5.72 -2.66 -43.43
CA SER A 641 -5.47 -1.91 -42.19
C SER A 641 -6.38 -0.69 -42.06
N LEU A 642 -6.59 0.09 -43.13
CA LEU A 642 -7.54 1.22 -43.11
C LEU A 642 -8.97 0.72 -42.83
N MET A 643 -9.37 -0.39 -43.45
CA MET A 643 -10.70 -0.98 -43.22
C MET A 643 -10.87 -1.52 -41.80
N VAL A 644 -9.85 -2.18 -41.24
CA VAL A 644 -9.86 -2.66 -39.84
C VAL A 644 -10.02 -1.49 -38.86
N HIS A 645 -9.29 -0.39 -39.04
CA HIS A 645 -9.42 0.77 -38.15
C HIS A 645 -10.80 1.43 -38.25
N LEU A 646 -11.35 1.57 -39.46
CA LEU A 646 -12.69 2.13 -39.66
C LEU A 646 -13.77 1.22 -39.05
N LEU A 647 -13.71 -0.09 -39.33
CA LEU A 647 -14.66 -1.06 -38.77
C LEU A 647 -14.53 -1.18 -37.25
N ASN A 648 -13.32 -1.06 -36.71
CA ASN A 648 -13.11 -1.00 -35.26
C ASN A 648 -13.83 0.21 -34.65
N ALA A 649 -13.65 1.40 -35.23
CA ALA A 649 -14.33 2.61 -34.75
C ALA A 649 -15.85 2.46 -34.77
N VAL A 650 -16.41 1.94 -35.88
CA VAL A 650 -17.86 1.67 -35.99
C VAL A 650 -18.31 0.65 -34.95
N ASN A 651 -17.57 -0.45 -34.77
CA ASN A 651 -17.88 -1.48 -33.78
C ASN A 651 -17.88 -0.92 -32.36
N MET A 652 -16.88 -0.09 -32.00
CA MET A 652 -16.79 0.55 -30.70
C MET A 652 -17.93 1.53 -30.44
N LEU A 653 -18.27 2.38 -31.41
CA LEU A 653 -19.41 3.30 -31.29
C LEU A 653 -20.73 2.53 -31.11
N TYR A 654 -20.91 1.42 -31.82
CA TYR A 654 -22.06 0.54 -31.63
C TYR A 654 -22.08 -0.13 -30.26
N ILE A 655 -20.94 -0.66 -29.78
CA ILE A 655 -20.82 -1.24 -28.43
C ILE A 655 -21.18 -0.22 -27.37
N ILE A 656 -20.67 1.01 -27.47
CA ILE A 656 -21.01 2.11 -26.58
C ILE A 656 -22.52 2.35 -26.60
N HIS A 657 -23.13 2.50 -27.79
CA HIS A 657 -24.57 2.71 -27.91
C HIS A 657 -25.40 1.60 -27.26
N VAL A 658 -25.01 0.34 -27.44
CA VAL A 658 -25.68 -0.83 -26.83
C VAL A 658 -25.56 -0.81 -25.30
N ILE A 659 -24.38 -0.49 -24.77
CA ILE A 659 -24.15 -0.39 -23.32
C ILE A 659 -24.97 0.76 -22.71
N GLU A 660 -24.93 1.95 -23.31
CA GLU A 660 -25.70 3.12 -22.85
C GLU A 660 -27.21 2.89 -22.93
N SER A 661 -27.64 2.00 -23.83
CA SER A 661 -29.04 1.57 -23.94
C SER A 661 -29.40 0.42 -22.99
N ASN A 662 -28.54 0.05 -22.04
CA ASN A 662 -28.72 -1.08 -21.10
C ASN A 662 -28.93 -2.45 -21.76
N HIS A 663 -28.39 -2.66 -22.96
CA HIS A 663 -28.46 -3.93 -23.67
C HIS A 663 -27.13 -4.70 -23.54
N SER A 664 -27.20 -6.03 -23.65
CA SER A 664 -25.99 -6.87 -23.67
C SER A 664 -25.25 -6.75 -25.00
N ILE A 665 -23.91 -6.65 -24.94
CA ILE A 665 -23.06 -6.60 -26.14
C ILE A 665 -23.22 -7.91 -26.96
N PRO A 666 -23.58 -7.85 -28.26
CA PRO A 666 -23.73 -9.05 -29.07
C PRO A 666 -22.41 -9.82 -29.21
N VAL A 667 -22.51 -11.15 -29.27
CA VAL A 667 -21.34 -12.06 -29.39
C VAL A 667 -20.49 -11.74 -30.62
N ARG A 668 -21.12 -11.35 -31.73
CA ARG A 668 -20.42 -10.96 -32.97
C ARG A 668 -19.50 -9.75 -32.76
N ASN A 669 -19.97 -8.72 -32.04
CA ASN A 669 -19.19 -7.51 -31.76
C ASN A 669 -18.01 -7.80 -30.83
N ARG A 670 -18.19 -8.69 -29.84
CA ARG A 670 -17.07 -9.16 -28.99
C ARG A 670 -16.04 -9.97 -29.80
N ALA A 671 -16.49 -10.84 -30.70
CA ALA A 671 -15.61 -11.57 -31.60
C ALA A 671 -14.80 -10.63 -32.50
N LEU A 672 -15.42 -9.56 -33.02
CA LEU A 672 -14.72 -8.51 -33.75
C LEU A 672 -13.66 -7.80 -32.89
N CYS A 673 -13.92 -7.56 -31.60
CA CYS A 673 -12.92 -7.00 -30.69
C CYS A 673 -11.65 -7.87 -30.59
N TRP A 674 -11.83 -9.19 -30.43
CA TRP A 674 -10.72 -10.15 -30.44
C TRP A 674 -9.98 -10.16 -31.77
N ILE A 675 -10.70 -10.26 -32.89
CA ILE A 675 -10.12 -10.32 -34.24
C ILE A 675 -9.30 -9.06 -34.53
N PHE A 676 -9.89 -7.88 -34.34
CA PHE A 676 -9.19 -6.61 -34.62
C PHE A 676 -8.00 -6.38 -33.69
N SER A 677 -8.08 -6.81 -32.42
CA SER A 677 -6.94 -6.74 -31.50
C SER A 677 -5.77 -7.60 -31.96
N VAL A 678 -6.03 -8.83 -32.40
CA VAL A 678 -5.00 -9.72 -32.97
C VAL A 678 -4.42 -9.12 -34.25
N LEU A 679 -5.26 -8.62 -35.16
CA LEU A 679 -4.80 -7.97 -36.39
C LEU A 679 -3.95 -6.73 -36.11
N GLY A 680 -4.32 -5.93 -35.09
CA GLY A 680 -3.54 -4.79 -34.62
C GLY A 680 -2.16 -5.20 -34.09
N LEU A 681 -2.10 -6.24 -33.25
CA LEU A 681 -0.83 -6.77 -32.72
C LEU A 681 0.10 -7.34 -33.81
N LEU A 682 -0.46 -7.87 -34.90
CA LEU A 682 0.31 -8.40 -36.03
C LEU A 682 0.75 -7.32 -37.03
N MET A 683 0.10 -6.15 -37.05
CA MET A 683 0.34 -5.09 -38.02
C MET A 683 1.82 -4.65 -38.14
N PRO A 684 2.59 -4.50 -37.04
CA PRO A 684 4.03 -4.22 -37.08
C PRO A 684 4.82 -5.17 -38.00
N LEU A 685 4.49 -6.47 -38.01
CA LEU A 685 5.22 -7.48 -38.77
C LEU A 685 5.13 -7.28 -40.29
N PHE A 686 4.12 -6.54 -40.76
CA PHE A 686 3.93 -6.22 -42.18
C PHE A 686 4.53 -4.86 -42.60
N SER A 687 5.21 -4.16 -41.69
CA SER A 687 5.95 -2.94 -42.00
C SER A 687 7.44 -3.20 -42.21
N ARG A 688 8.14 -2.29 -42.89
CA ARG A 688 9.60 -2.31 -43.00
C ARG A 688 10.24 -2.26 -41.60
N SER A 689 11.43 -2.81 -41.46
CA SER A 689 12.19 -2.74 -40.19
C SER A 689 12.96 -1.42 -40.04
N THR A 690 12.68 -0.41 -40.88
CA THR A 690 13.14 0.98 -40.68
C THR A 690 12.55 1.54 -39.38
N ILE A 691 13.33 2.36 -38.67
CA ILE A 691 12.93 2.85 -37.35
C ILE A 691 11.62 3.65 -37.43
N ALA A 692 11.49 4.52 -38.44
CA ALA A 692 10.29 5.32 -38.66
C ALA A 692 9.04 4.46 -38.92
N ASP A 693 9.08 3.59 -39.93
CA ASP A 693 7.90 2.80 -40.34
C ASP A 693 7.47 1.84 -39.23
N ARG A 694 8.44 1.17 -38.60
CA ARG A 694 8.16 0.21 -37.54
C ARG A 694 7.60 0.87 -36.28
N THR A 695 8.11 2.04 -35.88
CA THR A 695 7.59 2.77 -34.72
C THR A 695 6.15 3.23 -34.96
N LEU A 696 5.87 3.80 -36.13
CA LEU A 696 4.52 4.23 -36.51
C LEU A 696 3.55 3.05 -36.64
N SER A 697 4.01 1.92 -37.17
CA SER A 697 3.25 0.68 -37.27
C SER A 697 2.91 0.10 -35.89
N LEU A 698 3.83 0.19 -34.92
CA LEU A 698 3.58 -0.19 -33.52
C LEU A 698 2.55 0.70 -32.84
N ILE A 699 2.70 2.02 -32.98
CA ILE A 699 1.75 3.00 -32.46
C ILE A 699 0.34 2.72 -32.99
N SER A 700 0.23 2.48 -34.31
CA SER A 700 -1.05 2.20 -34.95
C SER A 700 -1.66 0.88 -34.49
N GLY A 701 -0.88 -0.21 -34.54
CA GLY A 701 -1.36 -1.55 -34.16
C GLY A 701 -1.79 -1.67 -32.71
N LEU A 702 -1.03 -1.11 -31.77
CA LEU A 702 -1.32 -1.18 -30.33
C LEU A 702 -2.46 -0.24 -29.90
N SER A 703 -2.82 0.77 -30.70
CA SER A 703 -3.96 1.65 -30.42
C SER A 703 -5.30 0.90 -30.41
N ILE A 704 -5.43 -0.19 -31.18
CA ILE A 704 -6.67 -0.97 -31.28
C ILE A 704 -7.03 -1.64 -29.95
N PRO A 705 -6.23 -2.57 -29.39
CA PRO A 705 -6.57 -3.21 -28.13
C PRO A 705 -6.66 -2.18 -26.99
N TYR A 706 -5.81 -1.14 -26.99
CA TYR A 706 -5.83 -0.12 -25.94
C TYR A 706 -7.13 0.70 -25.92
N THR A 707 -7.63 1.13 -27.08
CA THR A 707 -8.91 1.87 -27.18
C THR A 707 -10.09 1.02 -26.72
N MET A 708 -10.09 -0.29 -27.02
CA MET A 708 -11.12 -1.23 -26.57
C MET A 708 -11.11 -1.50 -25.06
N LEU A 709 -9.95 -1.34 -24.42
CA LEU A 709 -9.75 -1.57 -22.98
C LEU A 709 -9.94 -0.31 -22.12
N SER A 710 -10.43 0.78 -22.71
CA SER A 710 -10.55 2.09 -22.06
C SER A 710 -12.00 2.50 -21.84
N LEU A 711 -12.26 3.31 -20.81
CA LEU A 711 -13.61 3.76 -20.45
C LEU A 711 -13.83 5.27 -20.60
N SER A 712 -12.76 6.05 -20.79
CA SER A 712 -12.78 7.51 -20.71
C SER A 712 -11.66 8.12 -21.58
N TYR A 713 -10.87 9.04 -21.02
CA TYR A 713 -9.81 9.81 -21.68
C TYR A 713 -8.52 9.01 -21.97
N GLU A 714 -8.38 7.78 -21.47
CA GLU A 714 -7.11 7.04 -21.55
C GLU A 714 -6.55 6.88 -22.97
N PRO A 715 -7.36 6.73 -24.05
CA PRO A 715 -6.80 6.67 -25.38
C PRO A 715 -6.31 8.03 -25.88
N LEU A 716 -6.90 9.16 -25.48
CA LEU A 716 -6.32 10.48 -25.76
C LEU A 716 -4.95 10.63 -25.08
N PHE A 717 -4.81 10.13 -23.84
CA PHE A 717 -3.51 10.06 -23.17
C PHE A 717 -2.51 9.28 -24.04
N LEU A 718 -2.87 8.07 -24.49
CA LEU A 718 -1.97 7.26 -25.32
C LEU A 718 -1.60 7.98 -26.63
N LEU A 719 -2.55 8.70 -27.24
CA LEU A 719 -2.28 9.44 -28.48
C LEU A 719 -1.25 10.56 -28.25
N SER A 720 -1.47 11.39 -27.23
CA SER A 720 -0.53 12.45 -26.85
C SER A 720 0.83 11.86 -26.44
N PHE A 721 0.83 10.73 -25.74
CA PHE A 721 2.03 10.01 -25.36
C PHE A 721 2.82 9.53 -26.58
N CYS A 722 2.15 8.93 -27.57
CA CYS A 722 2.78 8.47 -28.81
C CYS A 722 3.35 9.63 -29.64
N LEU A 723 2.65 10.77 -29.70
CA LEU A 723 3.16 11.99 -30.35
C LEU A 723 4.45 12.48 -29.68
N THR A 724 4.49 12.48 -28.36
CA THR A 724 5.69 12.85 -27.59
C THR A 724 6.83 11.84 -27.79
N LEU A 725 6.56 10.53 -27.82
CA LEU A 725 7.57 9.51 -28.08
C LEU A 725 8.19 9.64 -29.47
N TYR A 726 7.37 9.86 -30.50
CA TYR A 726 7.86 10.07 -31.86
C TYR A 726 8.64 11.38 -31.98
N GLY A 727 8.15 12.46 -31.37
CA GLY A 727 8.85 13.74 -31.31
C GLY A 727 10.17 13.68 -30.55
N TRP A 728 10.24 12.87 -29.48
CA TRP A 728 11.48 12.61 -28.73
C TRP A 728 12.52 11.95 -29.64
N LEU A 729 12.13 10.91 -30.38
CA LEU A 729 13.02 10.24 -31.35
C LEU A 729 13.53 11.20 -32.43
N GLU A 730 12.66 12.03 -33.00
CA GLU A 730 13.05 13.04 -34.00
C GLU A 730 14.05 14.05 -33.43
N ALA A 731 13.77 14.57 -32.22
CA ALA A 731 14.63 15.52 -31.53
C ALA A 731 16.02 14.93 -31.24
N GLU A 732 16.10 13.71 -30.71
CA GLU A 732 17.39 13.04 -30.45
C GLU A 732 18.19 12.79 -31.73
N CYS A 733 17.51 12.44 -32.83
CA CYS A 733 18.14 12.25 -34.13
C CYS A 733 18.74 13.57 -34.66
N LEU A 734 17.97 14.66 -34.59
CA LEU A 734 18.45 15.99 -35.01
C LEU A 734 19.59 16.51 -34.14
N ILE A 735 19.47 16.41 -32.82
CA ILE A 735 20.51 16.87 -31.89
C ILE A 735 21.83 16.11 -32.15
N THR A 736 21.76 14.83 -32.51
CA THR A 736 22.95 14.00 -32.72
C THR A 736 23.54 14.11 -34.13
N HIS A 737 22.71 14.15 -35.16
CA HIS A 737 23.14 14.03 -36.57
C HIS A 737 22.82 15.24 -37.45
N GLY A 738 22.11 16.25 -36.93
CA GLY A 738 21.57 17.39 -37.70
C GLY A 738 20.49 17.03 -38.72
N THR A 739 20.19 15.74 -38.91
CA THR A 739 19.30 15.21 -39.97
C THR A 739 18.48 14.02 -39.45
N LEU A 740 17.32 13.76 -40.06
CA LEU A 740 16.41 12.67 -39.68
C LEU A 740 16.80 11.32 -40.29
N LYS A 741 18.02 10.84 -40.00
CA LYS A 741 18.56 9.58 -40.54
C LYS A 741 17.72 8.34 -40.20
N PHE A 742 16.91 8.38 -39.13
CA PHE A 742 16.12 7.23 -38.69
C PHE A 742 15.04 6.77 -39.69
N HIS A 743 14.71 7.57 -40.71
CA HIS A 743 13.85 7.14 -41.83
C HIS A 743 14.49 6.06 -42.71
N SER A 744 15.84 6.04 -42.82
CA SER A 744 16.57 5.04 -43.59
C SER A 744 17.28 3.98 -42.72
N THR A 745 17.51 4.27 -41.44
CA THR A 745 18.12 3.32 -40.49
C THR A 745 17.15 2.19 -40.13
N ARG A 746 17.64 0.94 -40.14
CA ARG A 746 16.89 -0.26 -39.71
C ARG A 746 17.17 -0.62 -38.26
N PHE A 747 16.20 -1.25 -37.58
CA PHE A 747 16.34 -1.72 -36.19
C PHE A 747 17.44 -2.78 -35.99
N ASN A 748 17.87 -3.46 -37.06
CA ASN A 748 18.93 -4.48 -37.03
C ASN A 748 20.33 -3.92 -37.34
N SER A 749 20.49 -2.60 -37.52
CA SER A 749 21.79 -2.02 -37.87
C SER A 749 22.82 -2.20 -36.75
N SER A 750 23.96 -2.83 -37.05
CA SER A 750 25.10 -2.89 -36.14
C SER A 750 25.80 -1.53 -36.07
N GLN A 751 26.13 -1.05 -34.88
CA GLN A 751 26.76 0.27 -34.73
C GLN A 751 28.09 0.25 -33.99
N LYS A 752 28.96 1.18 -34.37
CA LYS A 752 30.17 1.53 -33.61
C LYS A 752 29.74 2.45 -32.46
N HIS A 753 29.84 1.95 -31.24
CA HIS A 753 29.44 2.70 -30.06
C HIS A 753 30.51 3.70 -29.64
N ALA A 754 30.11 4.90 -29.24
CA ALA A 754 30.98 5.82 -28.52
C ALA A 754 31.35 5.21 -27.15
N LEU A 755 32.62 5.32 -26.75
CA LEU A 755 33.16 4.67 -25.55
C LEU A 755 32.81 5.40 -24.24
N SER A 756 32.46 6.69 -24.27
CA SER A 756 32.21 7.52 -23.08
C SER A 756 30.74 7.95 -22.95
N ILE A 757 30.30 8.07 -21.70
CA ILE A 757 29.01 8.68 -21.32
C ILE A 757 29.27 10.16 -21.07
N GLY A 758 28.43 11.03 -21.63
CA GLY A 758 28.40 12.46 -21.35
C GLY A 758 27.02 12.95 -20.89
N VAL A 759 26.86 14.26 -20.87
CA VAL A 759 25.63 14.95 -20.45
C VAL A 759 24.41 14.52 -21.29
N GLN A 760 24.61 14.28 -22.59
CA GLN A 760 23.53 13.87 -23.49
C GLN A 760 22.93 12.51 -23.13
N GLN A 761 23.75 11.51 -22.80
CA GLN A 761 23.27 10.16 -22.46
C GLN A 761 22.48 10.16 -21.14
N THR A 762 22.89 11.00 -20.18
CA THR A 762 22.13 11.15 -18.93
C THR A 762 20.81 11.87 -19.15
N ARG A 763 20.77 12.91 -20.00
CA ARG A 763 19.51 13.55 -20.40
C ARG A 763 18.55 12.55 -21.05
N GLN A 764 19.06 11.65 -21.90
CA GLN A 764 18.26 10.58 -22.52
C GLN A 764 17.74 9.58 -21.49
N THR A 765 18.56 9.24 -20.48
CA THR A 765 18.13 8.36 -19.37
C THR A 765 17.03 9.01 -18.53
N TRP A 766 17.16 10.30 -18.22
CA TRP A 766 16.15 11.06 -17.50
C TRP A 766 14.84 11.17 -18.29
N ALA A 767 14.93 11.43 -19.60
CA ALA A 767 13.78 11.42 -20.50
C ALA A 767 13.08 10.06 -20.48
N PHE A 768 13.85 8.97 -20.58
CA PHE A 768 13.33 7.62 -20.55
C PHE A 768 12.59 7.32 -19.25
N ILE A 769 13.20 7.56 -18.08
CA ILE A 769 12.53 7.31 -16.79
C ILE A 769 11.31 8.21 -16.60
N LEU A 770 11.39 9.49 -16.99
CA LEU A 770 10.25 10.40 -16.90
C LEU A 770 9.06 9.92 -17.75
N LEU A 771 9.32 9.49 -18.99
CA LEU A 771 8.30 8.94 -19.89
C LEU A 771 7.80 7.57 -19.42
N LEU A 772 8.66 6.73 -18.85
CA LEU A 772 8.28 5.46 -18.24
C LEU A 772 7.34 5.66 -17.05
N LEU A 773 7.66 6.58 -16.14
CA LEU A 773 6.78 6.93 -15.02
C LEU A 773 5.47 7.55 -15.51
N THR A 774 5.52 8.39 -16.55
CA THR A 774 4.31 8.91 -17.21
C THR A 774 3.45 7.80 -17.80
N SER A 775 4.06 6.74 -18.33
CA SER A 775 3.35 5.57 -18.82
C SER A 775 2.64 4.80 -17.69
N PHE A 776 3.22 4.75 -16.49
CA PHE A 776 2.59 4.13 -15.31
C PHE A 776 1.43 4.95 -14.76
N PHE A 777 1.60 6.26 -14.67
CA PHE A 777 0.63 7.14 -14.03
C PHE A 777 -0.47 7.64 -14.97
N GLY A 778 -0.27 7.60 -16.30
CA GLY A 778 -1.20 8.20 -17.26
C GLY A 778 -2.52 7.46 -17.44
N THR A 779 -2.56 6.16 -17.13
CA THR A 779 -3.69 5.25 -17.45
C THR A 779 -4.43 4.73 -16.20
N GLY A 780 -3.97 5.11 -15.00
CA GLY A 780 -4.38 4.62 -13.69
C GLY A 780 -3.19 4.62 -12.72
N ASN A 781 -3.38 4.45 -11.41
CA ASN A 781 -2.25 4.23 -10.50
C ASN A 781 -1.93 2.73 -10.45
N LEU A 782 -0.85 2.29 -11.13
CA LEU A 782 -0.45 0.88 -11.16
C LEU A 782 -0.08 0.34 -9.76
N ALA A 783 0.27 1.23 -8.81
CA ALA A 783 0.60 0.86 -7.44
C ALA A 783 -0.60 0.34 -6.62
N THR A 784 -1.84 0.58 -7.09
CA THR A 784 -3.07 0.17 -6.42
C THR A 784 -3.78 -0.90 -7.23
N VAL A 785 -3.35 -2.16 -7.10
CA VAL A 785 -3.95 -3.33 -7.81
C VAL A 785 -5.46 -3.47 -7.50
N SER A 786 -5.90 -3.04 -6.32
CA SER A 786 -7.31 -2.99 -5.91
C SER A 786 -8.15 -1.92 -6.63
N SER A 787 -7.52 -1.00 -7.37
CA SER A 787 -8.19 0.09 -8.10
C SER A 787 -8.59 -0.27 -9.53
N PHE A 788 -8.32 -1.51 -9.99
CA PHE A 788 -8.62 -1.90 -11.36
C PHE A 788 -10.12 -2.14 -11.56
N ASP A 789 -10.71 -1.41 -12.49
CA ASP A 789 -12.11 -1.55 -12.86
C ASP A 789 -12.31 -2.78 -13.76
N PRO A 790 -13.08 -3.80 -13.33
CA PRO A 790 -13.37 -4.97 -14.17
C PRO A 790 -14.07 -4.60 -15.48
N ASN A 791 -14.71 -3.43 -15.58
CA ASN A 791 -15.33 -2.95 -16.81
C ASN A 791 -14.33 -2.65 -17.93
N TRP A 792 -13.02 -2.53 -17.67
CA TRP A 792 -12.01 -2.36 -18.72
C TRP A 792 -12.04 -3.47 -19.77
N VAL A 793 -12.49 -4.67 -19.42
CA VAL A 793 -12.49 -5.83 -20.33
C VAL A 793 -13.85 -6.13 -20.95
N ARG A 794 -14.86 -5.28 -20.74
CA ARG A 794 -16.27 -5.51 -21.13
C ARG A 794 -16.47 -5.72 -22.63
N CYS A 795 -15.59 -5.15 -23.46
CA CYS A 795 -15.59 -5.35 -24.91
C CYS A 795 -15.22 -6.79 -25.31
N PHE A 796 -14.51 -7.52 -24.45
CA PHE A 796 -13.96 -8.85 -24.75
C PHE A 796 -14.70 -9.98 -24.02
N VAL A 797 -15.07 -9.77 -22.76
CA VAL A 797 -15.60 -10.82 -21.88
C VAL A 797 -16.94 -10.41 -21.29
N ALA A 798 -17.89 -11.37 -21.24
CA ALA A 798 -19.24 -11.18 -20.74
C ALA A 798 -19.42 -11.54 -19.26
N SER A 799 -18.68 -12.57 -18.84
CA SER A 799 -18.76 -13.20 -17.54
C SER A 799 -17.44 -13.03 -16.79
N PHE A 800 -17.50 -13.17 -15.46
CA PHE A 800 -16.30 -13.11 -14.64
C PHE A 800 -15.34 -14.24 -15.03
N SER A 801 -14.16 -13.88 -15.55
CA SER A 801 -13.11 -14.80 -15.99
C SER A 801 -11.75 -14.25 -15.52
N PRO A 802 -11.35 -14.51 -14.26
CA PRO A 802 -10.30 -13.76 -13.59
C PRO A 802 -8.96 -13.77 -14.34
N PHE A 803 -8.54 -14.92 -14.89
CA PHE A 803 -7.28 -15.03 -15.63
C PHE A 803 -7.29 -14.23 -16.94
N THR A 804 -8.34 -14.36 -17.74
CA THR A 804 -8.49 -13.61 -19.01
C THR A 804 -8.63 -12.11 -18.77
N MET A 805 -9.41 -11.73 -17.76
CA MET A 805 -9.59 -10.33 -17.37
C MET A 805 -8.27 -9.72 -16.92
N MET A 806 -7.52 -10.42 -16.06
CA MET A 806 -6.20 -9.99 -15.62
C MET A 806 -5.21 -9.89 -16.78
N ALA A 807 -5.20 -10.85 -17.71
CA ALA A 807 -4.33 -10.80 -18.90
C ALA A 807 -4.61 -9.57 -19.79
N LEU A 808 -5.89 -9.23 -20.01
CA LEU A 808 -6.29 -8.05 -20.78
C LEU A 808 -5.97 -6.75 -20.05
N ILE A 809 -6.17 -6.68 -18.73
CA ILE A 809 -5.78 -5.52 -17.91
C ILE A 809 -4.26 -5.34 -17.96
N MET A 810 -3.49 -6.42 -17.81
CA MET A 810 -2.03 -6.37 -17.95
C MET A 810 -1.60 -5.93 -19.35
N LEU A 811 -2.29 -6.37 -20.41
CA LEU A 811 -2.05 -5.89 -21.77
C LEU A 811 -2.26 -4.37 -21.89
N LYS A 812 -3.37 -3.82 -21.35
CA LYS A 812 -3.63 -2.37 -21.34
C LYS A 812 -2.47 -1.61 -20.69
N LEU A 813 -2.03 -2.07 -19.52
CA LEU A 813 -0.97 -1.41 -18.74
C LEU A 813 0.41 -1.53 -19.39
N LEU A 814 0.69 -2.64 -20.08
CA LEU A 814 1.97 -2.88 -20.75
C LEU A 814 2.10 -2.11 -22.07
N ILE A 815 1.02 -1.76 -22.76
CA ILE A 815 1.09 -1.08 -24.07
C ILE A 815 1.90 0.22 -24.03
N PRO A 816 1.61 1.20 -23.15
CA PRO A 816 2.43 2.40 -23.01
C PRO A 816 3.90 2.08 -22.71
N VAL A 817 4.15 1.13 -21.80
CA VAL A 817 5.51 0.73 -21.38
C VAL A 817 6.30 0.13 -22.56
N VAL A 818 5.69 -0.79 -23.31
CA VAL A 818 6.29 -1.41 -24.50
C VAL A 818 6.63 -0.35 -25.55
N LEU A 819 5.76 0.64 -25.77
CA LEU A 819 6.02 1.74 -26.70
C LEU A 819 7.23 2.58 -26.26
N VAL A 820 7.33 2.98 -24.98
CA VAL A 820 8.52 3.70 -24.47
C VAL A 820 9.78 2.89 -24.68
N VAL A 821 9.76 1.58 -24.37
CA VAL A 821 10.94 0.72 -24.50
C VAL A 821 11.34 0.52 -25.97
N CYS A 822 10.37 0.40 -26.89
CA CYS A 822 10.65 0.38 -28.33
C CYS A 822 11.27 1.69 -28.81
N THR A 823 10.75 2.84 -28.35
CA THR A 823 11.33 4.16 -28.64
C THR A 823 12.71 4.31 -28.03
N LEU A 824 12.95 3.82 -26.82
CA LEU A 824 14.28 3.78 -26.20
C LEU A 824 15.27 2.99 -27.07
N ARG A 825 14.86 1.82 -27.57
CA ARG A 825 15.67 1.02 -28.50
C ARG A 825 16.00 1.82 -29.76
N ALA A 826 15.01 2.50 -30.35
CA ALA A 826 15.21 3.38 -31.50
C ALA A 826 16.22 4.50 -31.19
N VAL A 827 16.09 5.18 -30.04
CA VAL A 827 17.01 6.24 -29.60
C VAL A 827 18.42 5.68 -29.42
N VAL A 828 18.59 4.54 -28.76
CA VAL A 828 19.91 3.88 -28.56
C VAL A 828 20.59 3.57 -29.90
N ILE A 829 19.83 3.11 -30.88
CA ILE A 829 20.34 2.88 -32.24
C ILE A 829 20.64 4.22 -32.91
N VAL A 830 19.74 5.20 -32.90
CA VAL A 830 20.02 6.46 -33.61
C VAL A 830 21.21 7.21 -33.01
N THR A 831 21.40 7.18 -31.70
CA THR A 831 22.44 7.96 -31.01
C THR A 831 23.74 7.18 -30.79
N SER A 832 23.80 5.91 -31.20
CA SER A 832 24.98 5.03 -31.08
C SER A 832 25.48 4.84 -29.64
N VAL A 833 24.59 4.89 -28.66
CA VAL A 833 24.94 4.74 -27.23
C VAL A 833 25.09 3.26 -26.85
N PRO A 834 26.08 2.87 -26.03
CA PRO A 834 26.17 1.51 -25.52
C PRO A 834 24.98 1.18 -24.61
N LYS A 835 24.16 0.19 -24.97
CA LYS A 835 22.97 -0.21 -24.20
C LYS A 835 23.27 -0.52 -22.72
N ASN A 836 24.40 -1.18 -22.44
CA ASN A 836 24.80 -1.56 -21.08
C ASN A 836 25.02 -0.34 -20.18
N LYS A 837 25.56 0.75 -20.73
CA LYS A 837 25.83 1.98 -20.00
C LYS A 837 24.53 2.71 -19.66
N LEU A 838 23.60 2.76 -20.61
CA LEU A 838 22.26 3.32 -20.38
C LEU A 838 21.52 2.59 -19.27
N PHE A 839 21.46 1.25 -19.32
CA PHE A 839 20.80 0.47 -18.26
C PHE A 839 21.47 0.63 -16.90
N THR A 840 22.79 0.83 -16.86
CA THR A 840 23.47 1.10 -15.59
C THR A 840 23.10 2.48 -15.04
N LEU A 841 22.95 3.51 -15.87
CA LEU A 841 22.44 4.82 -15.44
C LEU A 841 20.99 4.75 -14.96
N THR A 842 20.14 4.00 -15.66
CA THR A 842 18.77 3.72 -15.26
C THR A 842 18.74 3.04 -13.89
N LEU A 843 19.59 2.02 -13.69
CA LEU A 843 19.72 1.32 -12.41
C LEU A 843 20.13 2.27 -11.28
N ILE A 844 21.16 3.10 -11.49
CA ILE A 844 21.58 4.08 -10.47
C ILE A 844 20.44 5.03 -10.11
N LEU A 845 19.65 5.49 -11.09
CA LEU A 845 18.50 6.37 -10.83
C LEU A 845 17.43 5.66 -10.01
N CYS A 846 17.06 4.44 -10.40
CA CYS A 846 16.11 3.61 -9.67
C CYS A 846 16.61 3.29 -8.26
N ASP A 847 17.91 3.03 -8.06
CA ASP A 847 18.50 2.72 -6.76
C ASP A 847 18.43 3.92 -5.79
N VAL A 848 18.65 5.15 -6.29
CA VAL A 848 18.48 6.38 -5.50
C VAL A 848 17.01 6.60 -5.12
N MET A 849 16.08 6.38 -6.05
CA MET A 849 14.64 6.45 -5.75
C MET A 849 14.20 5.34 -4.78
N CYS A 850 14.76 4.14 -4.93
CA CYS A 850 14.47 2.99 -4.09
C CYS A 850 14.93 3.22 -2.64
N LEU A 851 16.10 3.83 -2.45
CA LEU A 851 16.57 4.30 -1.13
C LEU A 851 15.58 5.25 -0.46
N ASN A 852 14.95 6.16 -1.21
CA ASN A 852 13.89 7.01 -0.66
C ASN A 852 12.66 6.18 -0.26
N PHE A 853 12.16 5.33 -1.17
CA PHE A 853 10.98 4.51 -0.88
C PHE A 853 11.19 3.53 0.27
N PHE A 854 12.43 3.09 0.51
CA PHE A 854 12.81 2.27 1.66
C PHE A 854 12.46 2.95 2.99
N PHE A 855 12.74 4.25 3.13
CA PHE A 855 12.36 5.02 4.32
C PHE A 855 10.87 5.40 4.36
N LEU A 856 10.17 5.30 3.23
CA LEU A 856 8.75 5.63 3.12
C LEU A 856 7.83 4.41 3.27
N VAL A 857 8.39 3.20 3.46
CA VAL A 857 7.59 1.99 3.76
C VAL A 857 6.87 2.17 5.08
N ARG A 858 5.56 1.91 5.08
CA ARG A 858 4.70 1.99 6.26
C ARG A 858 4.20 0.61 6.68
N ASN A 859 4.10 0.40 7.99
CA ASN A 859 3.46 -0.76 8.63
C ASN A 859 2.22 -0.38 9.45
N GLU A 860 1.86 0.90 9.46
CA GLU A 860 0.67 1.45 10.09
C GLU A 860 -0.09 2.31 9.06
N GLY A 861 -1.40 2.48 9.25
CA GLY A 861 -2.28 3.19 8.32
C GLY A 861 -3.22 2.23 7.57
N SER A 862 -3.87 2.72 6.51
CA SER A 862 -4.82 1.88 5.75
C SER A 862 -4.09 0.76 5.02
N TRP A 863 -4.80 -0.34 4.74
CA TRP A 863 -4.25 -1.37 3.86
C TRP A 863 -3.85 -0.81 2.50
N LEU A 864 -4.55 0.23 2.03
CA LEU A 864 -4.19 0.97 0.83
C LEU A 864 -2.86 1.72 0.99
N ASP A 865 -2.64 2.42 2.11
CA ASP A 865 -1.39 3.16 2.38
C ASP A 865 -0.20 2.21 2.50
N ILE A 866 -0.36 1.16 3.30
CA ILE A 866 0.65 0.11 3.51
C ILE A 866 0.98 -0.54 2.15
N GLY A 867 -0.05 -1.02 1.44
CA GLY A 867 0.09 -1.64 0.13
C GLY A 867 0.73 -0.72 -0.91
N THR A 868 0.35 0.55 -0.96
CA THR A 868 0.92 1.55 -1.88
C THR A 868 2.39 1.82 -1.56
N SER A 869 2.76 1.94 -0.28
CA SER A 869 4.16 2.15 0.12
C SER A 869 5.06 0.97 -0.27
N ILE A 870 4.59 -0.27 -0.07
CA ILE A 870 5.28 -1.49 -0.52
C ILE A 870 5.37 -1.52 -2.04
N SER A 871 4.26 -1.26 -2.75
CA SER A 871 4.21 -1.23 -4.20
C SER A 871 5.19 -0.23 -4.80
N HIS A 872 5.29 1.00 -4.28
CA HIS A 872 6.25 1.99 -4.76
C HIS A 872 7.70 1.49 -4.65
N PHE A 873 8.05 0.90 -3.51
CA PHE A 873 9.37 0.30 -3.29
C PHE A 873 9.65 -0.87 -4.25
N VAL A 874 8.70 -1.81 -4.37
CA VAL A 874 8.81 -2.99 -5.25
C VAL A 874 8.89 -2.60 -6.73
N ILE A 875 8.05 -1.66 -7.17
CA ILE A 875 8.05 -1.19 -8.56
C ILE A 875 9.43 -0.63 -8.90
N MET A 876 10.03 0.22 -8.07
CA MET A 876 11.37 0.75 -8.33
C MET A 876 12.46 -0.32 -8.34
N GLN A 877 12.42 -1.27 -7.41
CA GLN A 877 13.37 -2.40 -7.38
C GLN A 877 13.31 -3.26 -8.65
N CYS A 878 12.10 -3.53 -9.14
CA CYS A 878 11.89 -4.39 -10.30
C CYS A 878 11.99 -3.66 -11.64
N THR A 879 11.88 -2.33 -11.67
CA THR A 879 11.80 -1.53 -12.91
C THR A 879 12.95 -1.83 -13.86
N THR A 880 14.20 -1.82 -13.38
CA THR A 880 15.36 -2.05 -14.27
C THR A 880 15.33 -3.45 -14.89
N ILE A 881 15.00 -4.49 -14.11
CA ILE A 881 14.93 -5.87 -14.59
C ILE A 881 13.82 -6.01 -15.64
N VAL A 882 12.63 -5.48 -15.34
CA VAL A 882 11.48 -5.51 -16.25
C VAL A 882 11.80 -4.77 -17.55
N VAL A 883 12.40 -3.57 -17.46
CA VAL A 883 12.82 -2.79 -18.63
C VAL A 883 13.85 -3.55 -19.48
N MET A 884 14.82 -4.23 -18.87
CA MET A 884 15.80 -5.04 -19.61
C MET A 884 15.13 -6.22 -20.33
N MET A 885 14.21 -6.93 -19.67
CA MET A 885 13.43 -8.01 -20.28
C MET A 885 12.58 -7.49 -21.45
N LEU A 886 11.86 -6.37 -21.24
CA LEU A 886 11.05 -5.73 -22.27
C LEU A 886 11.90 -5.19 -23.42
N TYR A 887 13.14 -4.76 -23.16
CA TYR A 887 14.05 -4.31 -24.21
C TYR A 887 14.48 -5.47 -25.13
N GLU A 888 14.78 -6.64 -24.57
CA GLU A 888 15.06 -7.83 -25.37
C GLU A 888 13.79 -8.36 -26.06
N PHE A 889 12.61 -8.25 -25.44
CA PHE A 889 11.33 -8.53 -26.11
C PHE A 889 11.05 -7.56 -27.27
N SER A 890 11.34 -6.28 -27.10
CA SER A 890 11.17 -5.26 -28.14
C SER A 890 11.99 -5.58 -29.39
N ARG A 891 13.11 -6.29 -29.24
CA ARG A 891 13.90 -6.79 -30.38
C ARG A 891 13.09 -7.67 -31.31
N LEU A 892 12.34 -8.62 -30.74
CA LEU A 892 11.52 -9.56 -31.52
C LEU A 892 10.46 -8.81 -32.33
N ILE A 893 9.83 -7.80 -31.73
CA ILE A 893 8.75 -7.04 -32.35
C ILE A 893 9.27 -6.00 -33.36
N THR A 894 10.48 -5.45 -33.15
CA THR A 894 11.03 -4.38 -34.00
C THR A 894 11.88 -4.89 -35.17
N GLU A 895 12.56 -6.03 -35.02
CA GLU A 895 13.44 -6.57 -36.06
C GLU A 895 12.72 -7.52 -37.03
N TRP A 896 11.71 -8.26 -36.57
CA TRP A 896 11.06 -9.28 -37.41
C TRP A 896 10.07 -8.66 -38.39
N SER A 897 10.19 -8.98 -39.69
CA SER A 897 9.31 -8.46 -40.75
C SER A 897 9.02 -9.53 -41.80
N PHE A 898 7.79 -9.56 -42.30
CA PHE A 898 7.38 -10.34 -43.46
C PHE A 898 7.67 -9.64 -44.81
N VAL A 899 8.12 -8.38 -44.81
CA VAL A 899 8.34 -7.55 -46.02
C VAL A 899 9.81 -7.57 -46.50
N GLU A 900 10.50 -8.69 -46.23
CA GLU A 900 11.81 -9.13 -46.75
C GLU A 900 13.14 -8.52 -46.22
N ALA A 901 14.10 -9.46 -46.08
CA ALA A 901 15.54 -9.30 -45.93
C ALA A 901 16.31 -9.31 -47.28
N ASN A 902 15.62 -9.23 -48.43
CA ASN A 902 16.24 -9.32 -49.77
C ASN A 902 16.67 -7.97 -50.35
N THR A 903 17.57 -7.26 -49.66
CA THR A 903 18.32 -6.12 -50.25
C THR A 903 19.76 -6.10 -49.70
N GLN A 904 20.50 -7.17 -49.96
CA GLN A 904 21.97 -7.14 -49.97
C GLN A 904 22.43 -7.56 -51.36
N LEU A 905 22.38 -6.63 -52.33
CA LEU A 905 23.05 -6.78 -53.63
C LEU A 905 23.18 -5.40 -54.32
N GLU A 906 23.63 -4.38 -53.59
CA GLU A 906 24.20 -3.18 -54.20
C GLU A 906 25.43 -2.78 -53.39
N GLY A 907 26.58 -3.29 -53.81
CA GLY A 907 27.85 -3.05 -53.14
C GLY A 907 28.95 -4.03 -53.51
N LEU A 908 29.13 -4.33 -54.80
CA LEU A 908 30.40 -4.85 -55.30
C LEU A 908 31.02 -3.80 -56.24
N PRO A 909 32.30 -3.41 -56.04
CA PRO A 909 32.97 -2.46 -56.89
C PRO A 909 33.52 -3.15 -58.16
N VAL A 910 33.31 -2.48 -59.30
CA VAL A 910 34.15 -2.38 -60.51
C VAL A 910 34.70 -3.66 -61.16
N SER A 911 34.41 -3.82 -62.46
CA SER A 911 35.41 -4.34 -63.40
C SER A 911 35.14 -3.81 -64.82
N ASN A 912 36.13 -3.09 -65.34
CA ASN A 912 36.22 -2.55 -66.69
C ASN A 912 35.89 -3.61 -67.76
N LYS A 913 34.98 -3.28 -68.69
CA LYS A 913 34.89 -3.96 -69.97
C LYS A 913 36.05 -3.50 -70.86
N VAL A 914 37.08 -4.33 -70.94
CA VAL A 914 38.05 -4.30 -72.03
C VAL A 914 37.34 -4.83 -73.28
N ARG A 915 37.43 -4.04 -74.35
CA ARG A 915 36.98 -4.33 -75.70
C ARG A 915 38.12 -5.08 -76.40
N ILE A 916 37.90 -6.33 -76.81
CA ILE A 916 38.70 -6.98 -77.87
C ILE A 916 37.70 -7.70 -78.78
N GLU A 917 37.87 -7.39 -80.06
CA GLU A 917 37.29 -7.88 -81.34
C GLU A 917 36.21 -8.95 -81.32
#